data_AF-A0A970K1W9-F1
#
_entry.id   AF-A0A970K1W9-F1
#
_cell.length_a   1.000
_cell.length_b   1.000
_cell.length_c   1.000
_cell.angle_alpha   90.00
_cell.angle_beta   90.00
_cell.angle_gamma   90.00
#
_symmetry.space_group_name_H-M   'P 1'
#
loop_
_entity.id
_entity.type
_entity.pdbx_description
1 polymer ?
#
loop_
_entity_poly.entity_id
_entity_poly.type
_entity_poly.pdbx_seq_one_letter_code
_entity_poly.pdbx_strand_id
1 'polypeptide(L)'
;AFGRWLRQLVQDQQNGTLRSSLVRLGLDESGVDAVEHLMESQIMSMGGFPDDQTILVEHFRDEQDRQQVMIHTLFGQPVNEPLAVLLVEQARQQTGQFISYVADDDGILLYPFDNIDLPAGLLQQLSAASAQAQLTAKVTTTPLFNMAFRYNASRALMMGVRQAGRQPLWVQRLRGTEMLDMLSSQKDHPLIRETTRECLEDYWNLPGVINLLHSIQDGSMHVLEKHPRGPSPLSARLFMRFEAAMMYQYAPTTPAIQQSDASKTTEQGIKPDANQLAAAAARKQLPKDAGSLHNLLMIEGDLQAGELTVPPAWIDILSRENRVRYIEPGLWIATEQDVLYKQALLAGDSDARQQLIRRLLRYRGGHTAMQVAGRYGWAAEETRLLLNTLEDQKEVIRQDDVFHHAVIYKNARRTALRLLRSQIQTRPPECYAALLVAGIRKMLSGEHKPESVLQALSDRPFTAELWESTLLPFRLPGYRPEQLDELLSEGIFFWQLSPDKKLSFHLYEQIDWQADLSGAAEALTGLEKTVYNTLLKRGSSSLRQLADLADHTVVFDLLLHLMEKGLVYADSFMPVRAWLSSANTEQLPPAQRARLRSRAMSSGRWSVVYPLRTTDIEQKLEQAFARVIVVCRATYPGDSWDEAMEVLRTQEYTGQARRGYFIAGLPGLQYMRESDVAFLQQLQQTGRGIIWLPAVDPAQPWGKSLTHSQDRSFLIVPGTAVALQEGRPIAVLERQGQQLRVFDQDCLVDALRALTVQFKEKRIFPLLNRLSVKDFPSESVGALSDAGFVRNVQNFVFYRPYDSI
;
A
#
# COMPACT_ATOMS: atom_id res chain seq x y z
N ALA A 1 -25.23 12.45 32.02
CA ALA A 1 -24.77 13.65 32.78
C ALA A 1 -24.07 14.63 31.84
N PHE A 2 -23.13 14.14 31.03
CA PHE A 2 -22.44 14.92 29.99
C PHE A 2 -23.39 15.64 29.01
N GLY A 3 -24.39 14.95 28.44
CA GLY A 3 -25.39 15.59 27.56
C GLY A 3 -26.15 16.76 28.21
N ARG A 4 -26.53 16.63 29.49
CA ARG A 4 -27.19 17.71 30.25
C ARG A 4 -26.29 18.94 30.42
N TRP A 5 -24.99 18.71 30.59
CA TRP A 5 -24.00 19.78 30.68
C TRP A 5 -23.79 20.46 29.33
N LEU A 6 -23.75 19.71 28.22
CA LEU A 6 -23.72 20.28 26.87
C LEU A 6 -24.98 21.10 26.56
N ARG A 7 -26.17 20.62 26.95
CA ARG A 7 -27.42 21.39 26.83
C ARG A 7 -27.33 22.72 27.57
N GLN A 8 -26.76 22.74 28.77
CA GLN A 8 -26.55 23.98 29.53
C GLN A 8 -25.62 24.95 28.78
N LEU A 9 -24.54 24.46 28.17
CA LEU A 9 -23.63 25.31 27.38
C LEU A 9 -24.32 25.89 26.13
N VAL A 10 -25.17 25.12 25.46
CA VAL A 10 -25.95 25.60 24.31
C VAL A 10 -26.92 26.71 24.75
N GLN A 11 -27.57 26.56 25.90
CA GLN A 11 -28.42 27.61 26.48
C GLN A 11 -27.61 28.85 26.87
N ASP A 12 -26.44 28.67 27.47
CA ASP A 12 -25.56 29.77 27.86
C ASP A 12 -25.07 30.54 26.63
N GLN A 13 -24.85 29.87 25.50
CA GLN A 13 -24.53 30.49 24.21
C GLN A 13 -25.70 31.31 23.66
N GLN A 14 -26.91 30.78 23.67
CA GLN A 14 -28.12 31.50 23.26
C GLN A 14 -28.38 32.74 24.12
N ASN A 15 -28.01 32.68 25.41
CA ASN A 15 -28.15 33.77 26.37
C ASN A 15 -26.95 34.75 26.39
N GLY A 16 -25.92 34.52 25.56
CA GLY A 16 -24.72 35.38 25.52
C GLY A 16 -23.80 35.28 26.75
N THR A 17 -23.93 34.21 27.55
CA THR A 17 -23.19 33.99 28.80
C THR A 17 -22.13 32.88 28.72
N LEU A 18 -21.97 32.24 27.54
CA LEU A 18 -21.07 31.09 27.31
C LEU A 18 -19.65 31.31 27.82
N ARG A 19 -19.01 32.44 27.46
CA ARG A 19 -17.63 32.74 27.89
C ARG A 19 -17.48 32.71 29.41
N SER A 20 -18.42 33.30 30.14
CA SER A 20 -18.40 33.31 31.61
C SER A 20 -18.57 31.90 32.21
N SER A 21 -19.35 31.03 31.57
CA SER A 21 -19.51 29.64 31.99
C SER A 21 -18.26 28.81 31.72
N LEU A 22 -17.60 29.00 30.57
CA LEU A 22 -16.35 28.31 30.23
C LEU A 22 -15.18 28.72 31.13
N VAL A 23 -15.07 30.01 31.46
CA VAL A 23 -14.06 30.50 32.43
C VAL A 23 -14.31 29.92 33.83
N ARG A 24 -15.58 29.82 34.27
CA ARG A 24 -15.91 29.16 35.55
C ARG A 24 -15.55 27.68 35.58
N LEU A 25 -15.50 27.03 34.42
CA LEU A 25 -15.07 25.64 34.28
C LEU A 25 -13.54 25.49 34.22
N GLY A 26 -12.80 26.60 34.25
CA GLY A 26 -11.33 26.62 34.32
C GLY A 26 -10.62 26.60 32.97
N LEU A 27 -11.31 26.94 31.87
CA LEU A 27 -10.67 27.11 30.56
C LEU A 27 -9.88 28.43 30.51
N ASP A 28 -8.75 28.40 29.81
CA ASP A 28 -7.98 29.60 29.46
C ASP A 28 -8.62 30.35 28.29
N GLU A 29 -8.21 31.60 28.04
CA GLU A 29 -8.77 32.45 26.97
C GLU A 29 -8.73 31.75 25.59
N SER A 30 -7.62 31.08 25.27
CA SER A 30 -7.48 30.33 24.01
C SER A 30 -8.48 29.17 23.90
N GLY A 31 -8.72 28.44 25.00
CA GLY A 31 -9.70 27.37 25.06
C GLY A 31 -11.14 27.88 24.97
N VAL A 32 -11.44 29.02 25.59
CA VAL A 32 -12.74 29.68 25.51
C VAL A 32 -13.05 30.08 24.06
N ASP A 33 -12.12 30.77 23.38
CA ASP A 33 -12.29 31.18 21.99
C ASP A 33 -12.48 29.98 21.06
N ALA A 34 -11.73 28.88 21.27
CA ALA A 34 -11.84 27.68 20.46
C ALA A 34 -13.19 26.97 20.61
N VAL A 35 -13.73 26.90 21.83
CA VAL A 35 -15.04 26.28 22.10
C VAL A 35 -16.17 27.15 21.56
N GLU A 36 -16.12 28.46 21.77
CA GLU A 36 -17.11 29.40 21.25
C GLU A 36 -17.18 29.32 19.72
N HIS A 37 -16.03 29.38 19.04
CA HIS A 37 -15.96 29.27 17.59
C HIS A 37 -16.49 27.93 17.07
N LEU A 38 -16.19 26.82 17.77
CA LEU A 38 -16.69 25.49 17.42
C LEU A 38 -18.23 25.43 17.53
N MET A 39 -18.79 25.91 18.64
CA MET A 39 -20.23 25.85 18.86
C MET A 39 -20.99 26.78 17.90
N GLU A 40 -20.48 27.99 17.65
CA GLU A 40 -21.04 28.90 16.63
C GLU A 40 -21.04 28.26 15.24
N SER A 41 -19.91 27.70 14.81
CA SER A 41 -19.79 27.05 13.51
C SER A 41 -20.71 25.84 13.38
N GLN A 42 -20.85 25.05 14.44
CA GLN A 42 -21.74 23.88 14.47
C GLN A 42 -23.21 24.29 14.39
N ILE A 43 -23.63 25.29 15.18
CA ILE A 43 -25.02 25.79 15.17
C ILE A 43 -25.35 26.42 13.82
N MET A 44 -24.43 27.16 13.20
CA MET A 44 -24.63 27.71 11.84
C MET A 44 -24.79 26.60 10.79
N SER A 45 -24.06 25.49 10.92
CA SER A 45 -24.09 24.38 9.94
C SER A 45 -25.30 23.46 10.11
N MET A 46 -25.63 23.08 11.35
CA MET A 46 -26.62 22.02 11.64
C MET A 46 -27.90 22.55 12.27
N GLY A 47 -27.92 23.81 12.74
CA GLY A 47 -29.06 24.41 13.45
C GLY A 47 -29.22 23.91 14.89
N GLY A 48 -28.24 23.17 15.42
CA GLY A 48 -28.29 22.60 16.77
C GLY A 48 -27.00 21.87 17.15
N PHE A 49 -26.98 21.35 18.38
CA PHE A 49 -25.85 20.63 18.98
C PHE A 49 -26.40 19.33 19.63
N PRO A 50 -25.67 18.20 19.62
CA PRO A 50 -26.13 16.98 20.28
C PRO A 50 -26.12 17.16 21.81
N ASP A 51 -27.16 16.69 22.49
CA ASP A 51 -27.28 16.78 23.95
C ASP A 51 -28.01 15.56 24.55
N ASP A 52 -28.49 15.65 25.80
CA ASP A 52 -29.23 14.55 26.44
C ASP A 52 -30.67 14.34 25.92
N GLN A 53 -31.16 15.23 25.06
CA GLN A 53 -32.50 15.21 24.48
C GLN A 53 -32.52 15.29 22.95
N THR A 54 -31.37 15.51 22.31
CA THR A 54 -31.25 15.78 20.88
C THR A 54 -30.15 14.91 20.26
N ILE A 55 -30.51 14.12 19.25
CA ILE A 55 -29.59 13.40 18.37
C ILE A 55 -29.49 14.17 17.05
N LEU A 56 -28.26 14.40 16.58
CA LEU A 56 -28.05 14.95 15.24
C LEU A 56 -27.72 13.84 14.25
N VAL A 57 -28.39 13.84 13.11
CA VAL A 57 -28.12 12.95 11.99
C VAL A 57 -27.70 13.79 10.79
N GLU A 58 -26.52 13.51 10.26
CA GLU A 58 -25.89 14.26 9.20
C GLU A 58 -25.64 13.39 7.98
N HIS A 59 -26.27 13.74 6.87
CA HIS A 59 -26.06 13.13 5.57
C HIS A 59 -25.11 14.01 4.76
N PHE A 60 -23.88 13.56 4.58
CA PHE A 60 -22.90 14.27 3.75
C PHE A 60 -22.26 13.30 2.76
N ARG A 61 -21.61 13.85 1.75
CA ARG A 61 -20.85 13.05 0.79
C ARG A 61 -19.36 13.15 1.10
N ASP A 62 -18.66 12.03 0.99
CA ASP A 62 -17.21 11.99 1.15
C ASP A 62 -16.49 12.57 -0.09
N GLU A 63 -15.16 12.63 -0.04
CA GLU A 63 -14.34 13.08 -1.18
C GLU A 63 -14.51 12.21 -2.46
N GLN A 64 -15.14 11.04 -2.32
CA GLN A 64 -15.44 10.08 -3.40
C GLN A 64 -16.91 10.18 -3.86
N ASP A 65 -17.63 11.23 -3.46
CA ASP A 65 -19.05 11.48 -3.74
C ASP A 65 -20.00 10.38 -3.22
N ARG A 66 -19.56 9.57 -2.25
CA ARG A 66 -20.40 8.55 -1.62
C ARG A 66 -21.13 9.14 -0.44
N GLN A 67 -22.43 8.85 -0.33
CA GLN A 67 -23.23 9.32 0.78
C GLN A 67 -22.88 8.53 2.06
N GLN A 68 -22.52 9.26 3.11
CA GLN A 68 -22.31 8.75 4.45
C GLN A 68 -23.32 9.38 5.41
N VAL A 69 -23.59 8.68 6.51
CA VAL A 69 -24.48 9.18 7.56
C VAL A 69 -23.76 9.16 8.89
N MET A 70 -23.53 10.34 9.45
CA MET A 70 -22.99 10.51 10.80
C MET A 70 -24.11 10.79 11.78
N ILE A 71 -24.17 10.00 12.84
CA ILE A 71 -25.15 10.10 13.92
C ILE A 71 -24.39 10.51 15.17
N HIS A 72 -24.63 11.72 15.67
CA HIS A 72 -24.01 12.25 16.88
C HIS A 72 -24.84 11.86 18.09
N THR A 73 -24.27 11.03 18.96
CA THR A 73 -24.94 10.49 20.15
C THR A 73 -23.98 10.47 21.34
N LEU A 74 -24.44 10.94 22.50
CA LEU A 74 -23.61 11.09 23.71
C LEU A 74 -23.84 9.99 24.76
N PHE A 75 -24.28 8.81 24.31
CA PHE A 75 -24.66 7.69 25.17
C PHE A 75 -23.52 6.67 25.39
N GLY A 76 -22.37 6.87 24.73
CA GLY A 76 -21.19 6.02 24.85
C GLY A 76 -21.27 4.77 23.95
N GLN A 77 -20.12 4.15 23.73
CA GLN A 77 -19.97 2.97 22.88
C GLN A 77 -20.90 1.79 23.27
N PRO A 78 -21.15 1.49 24.57
CA PRO A 78 -22.06 0.40 24.96
C PRO A 78 -23.50 0.55 24.46
N VAL A 79 -23.94 1.77 24.12
CA VAL A 79 -25.26 2.05 23.53
C VAL A 79 -25.13 2.28 22.02
N ASN A 80 -24.08 2.98 21.59
CA ASN A 80 -23.88 3.33 20.18
C ASN A 80 -23.60 2.11 19.29
N GLU A 81 -22.79 1.15 19.75
CA GLU A 81 -22.45 -0.06 18.99
C GLU A 81 -23.67 -0.95 18.68
N PRO A 82 -24.50 -1.36 19.67
CA PRO A 82 -25.73 -2.10 19.36
C PRO A 82 -26.74 -1.28 18.55
N LEU A 83 -26.83 0.03 18.77
CA LEU A 83 -27.68 0.89 17.93
C LEU A 83 -27.22 0.88 16.47
N ALA A 84 -25.90 0.92 16.22
CA ALA A 84 -25.32 0.83 14.88
C ALA A 84 -25.64 -0.51 14.19
N VAL A 85 -25.60 -1.63 14.93
CA VAL A 85 -25.99 -2.95 14.40
C VAL A 85 -27.44 -2.95 13.93
N LEU A 86 -28.36 -2.34 14.68
CA LEU A 86 -29.77 -2.22 14.30
C LEU A 86 -29.95 -1.32 13.08
N LEU A 87 -29.24 -0.20 13.03
CA LEU A 87 -29.28 0.75 11.91
C LEU A 87 -28.78 0.13 10.61
N VAL A 88 -27.68 -0.62 10.65
CA VAL A 88 -27.13 -1.31 9.47
C VAL A 88 -28.13 -2.35 8.94
N GLU A 89 -28.78 -3.09 9.83
CA GLU A 89 -29.79 -4.08 9.40
C GLU A 89 -30.99 -3.39 8.76
N GLN A 90 -31.49 -2.32 9.37
CA GLN A 90 -32.61 -1.55 8.84
C GLN A 90 -32.28 -0.94 7.47
N ALA A 91 -31.10 -0.34 7.34
CA ALA A 91 -30.65 0.26 6.11
C ALA A 91 -30.40 -0.80 5.02
N ARG A 92 -29.88 -1.98 5.37
CA ARG A 92 -29.72 -3.12 4.46
C ARG A 92 -31.07 -3.64 3.96
N GLN A 93 -32.08 -3.72 4.82
CA GLN A 93 -33.43 -4.17 4.42
C GLN A 93 -34.07 -3.23 3.39
N GLN A 94 -33.76 -1.94 3.45
CA GLN A 94 -34.30 -0.94 2.52
C GLN A 94 -33.52 -0.80 1.22
N THR A 95 -32.19 -0.89 1.31
CA THR A 95 -31.30 -0.67 0.16
C THR A 95 -30.97 -1.96 -0.59
N GLY A 96 -31.10 -3.11 0.07
CA GLY A 96 -30.65 -4.41 -0.46
C GLY A 96 -29.12 -4.57 -0.50
N GLN A 97 -28.36 -3.56 -0.08
CA GLN A 97 -26.91 -3.50 -0.22
C GLN A 97 -26.16 -3.68 1.10
N PHE A 98 -24.85 -3.91 1.01
CA PHE A 98 -23.99 -4.03 2.17
C PHE A 98 -23.60 -2.64 2.70
N ILE A 99 -23.94 -2.41 3.97
CA ILE A 99 -23.63 -1.20 4.70
C ILE A 99 -22.74 -1.59 5.87
N SER A 100 -21.70 -0.80 6.10
CA SER A 100 -20.79 -0.98 7.21
C SER A 100 -20.88 0.22 8.16
N TYR A 101 -20.29 0.05 9.34
CA TYR A 101 -20.38 1.06 10.39
C TYR A 101 -19.10 1.13 11.21
N VAL A 102 -18.90 2.30 11.81
CA VAL A 102 -18.00 2.48 12.94
C VAL A 102 -18.76 3.18 14.06
N ALA A 103 -18.63 2.67 15.28
CA ALA A 103 -19.21 3.27 16.48
C ALA A 103 -18.09 3.66 17.46
N ASP A 104 -18.28 4.78 18.14
CA ASP A 104 -17.40 5.30 19.19
C ASP A 104 -18.30 5.93 20.28
N ASP A 105 -17.71 6.55 21.30
CA ASP A 105 -18.46 7.12 22.43
C ASP A 105 -19.39 8.28 22.04
N ASP A 106 -18.98 9.05 21.03
CA ASP A 106 -19.60 10.31 20.65
C ASP A 106 -20.48 10.22 19.39
N GLY A 107 -20.53 9.05 18.73
CA GLY A 107 -21.36 8.86 17.54
C GLY A 107 -21.19 7.56 16.79
N ILE A 108 -21.92 7.46 15.68
CA ILE A 108 -21.96 6.32 14.77
C ILE A 108 -21.81 6.84 13.34
N LEU A 109 -20.86 6.29 12.59
CA LEU A 109 -20.73 6.51 11.16
C LEU A 109 -21.26 5.30 10.40
N LEU A 110 -22.23 5.51 9.51
CA LEU A 110 -22.71 4.53 8.55
C LEU A 110 -22.16 4.88 7.17
N TYR A 111 -21.62 3.89 6.46
CA TYR A 111 -21.12 4.07 5.12
C TYR A 111 -21.44 2.84 4.24
N PRO A 112 -21.99 3.05 3.03
CA PRO A 112 -22.19 1.98 2.07
C PRO A 112 -20.87 1.66 1.34
N PHE A 113 -20.71 0.42 0.89
CA PHE A 113 -19.61 0.06 -0.01
C PHE A 113 -19.87 0.52 -1.44
N ASP A 114 -21.12 0.38 -1.87
CA ASP A 114 -21.59 0.83 -3.18
C ASP A 114 -21.97 2.32 -3.15
N ASN A 115 -21.95 2.97 -4.31
CA ASN A 115 -22.35 4.37 -4.43
C ASN A 115 -23.88 4.52 -4.39
N ILE A 116 -24.46 4.35 -3.20
CA ILE A 116 -25.89 4.46 -2.93
C ILE A 116 -26.18 5.53 -1.88
N ASP A 117 -27.33 6.17 -2.03
CA ASP A 117 -27.83 7.13 -1.06
C ASP A 117 -28.48 6.38 0.12
N LEU A 118 -27.96 6.57 1.33
CA LEU A 118 -28.54 5.99 2.54
C LEU A 118 -29.90 6.67 2.86
N PRO A 119 -30.93 5.88 3.22
CA PRO A 119 -32.28 6.41 3.44
C PRO A 119 -32.32 7.30 4.69
N ALA A 120 -33.20 8.30 4.65
CA ALA A 120 -33.48 9.15 5.80
C ALA A 120 -34.44 8.45 6.79
N GLY A 121 -34.41 8.87 8.05
CA GLY A 121 -35.34 8.43 9.08
C GLY A 121 -35.05 7.04 9.67
N LEU A 122 -33.81 6.55 9.52
CA LEU A 122 -33.42 5.20 9.97
C LEU A 122 -33.67 4.96 11.47
N LEU A 123 -33.37 5.95 12.32
CA LEU A 123 -33.54 5.85 13.77
C LEU A 123 -35.02 5.73 14.18
N GLN A 124 -35.89 6.49 13.52
CA GLN A 124 -37.32 6.58 13.82
C GLN A 124 -38.08 5.31 13.43
N GLN A 125 -37.53 4.54 12.49
CA GLN A 125 -38.12 3.29 12.00
C GLN A 125 -37.72 2.07 12.84
N LEU A 126 -36.73 2.20 13.73
CA LEU A 126 -36.34 1.12 14.62
C LEU A 126 -37.44 0.85 15.65
N SER A 127 -37.75 -0.44 15.86
CA SER A 127 -38.75 -0.88 16.84
C SER A 127 -38.08 -1.33 18.13
N ALA A 128 -38.41 -0.66 19.24
CA ALA A 128 -37.97 -1.04 20.59
C ALA A 128 -38.40 -2.48 20.96
N ALA A 129 -39.60 -2.90 20.51
CA ALA A 129 -40.14 -4.23 20.81
C ALA A 129 -39.35 -5.38 20.14
N SER A 130 -38.76 -5.14 18.96
CA SER A 130 -37.97 -6.15 18.24
C SER A 130 -36.46 -6.04 18.45
N ALA A 131 -35.98 -4.92 19.02
CA ALA A 131 -34.56 -4.62 19.15
C ALA A 131 -33.79 -5.73 19.89
N GLN A 132 -34.32 -6.23 21.01
CA GLN A 132 -33.68 -7.30 21.78
C GLN A 132 -33.52 -8.59 20.97
N ALA A 133 -34.58 -9.01 20.25
CA ALA A 133 -34.54 -10.22 19.45
C ALA A 133 -33.53 -10.10 18.28
N GLN A 134 -33.51 -8.94 17.62
CA GLN A 134 -32.57 -8.65 16.53
C GLN A 134 -31.12 -8.61 17.01
N LEU A 135 -30.84 -7.91 18.11
CA LEU A 135 -29.49 -7.85 18.69
C LEU A 135 -29.01 -9.22 19.15
N THR A 136 -29.88 -10.02 19.78
CA THR A 136 -29.55 -11.39 20.20
C THR A 136 -29.21 -12.28 18.99
N ALA A 137 -29.92 -12.11 17.87
CA ALA A 137 -29.63 -12.87 16.66
C ALA A 137 -28.32 -12.43 15.98
N LYS A 138 -27.99 -11.13 16.02
CA LYS A 138 -26.84 -10.55 15.32
C LYS A 138 -25.55 -10.54 16.14
N VAL A 139 -25.64 -10.54 17.46
CA VAL A 139 -24.46 -10.47 18.34
C VAL A 139 -23.49 -11.61 18.02
N THR A 140 -23.99 -12.81 17.72
CA THR A 140 -23.18 -13.99 17.35
C THR A 140 -22.31 -13.79 16.12
N THR A 141 -22.70 -12.89 15.21
CA THR A 141 -21.95 -12.57 13.99
C THR A 141 -21.01 -11.37 14.17
N THR A 142 -20.93 -10.79 15.36
CA THR A 142 -20.08 -9.62 15.64
C THR A 142 -18.66 -10.02 16.06
N PRO A 143 -17.64 -9.18 15.78
CA PRO A 143 -16.29 -9.37 16.31
C PRO A 143 -16.22 -9.40 17.84
N LEU A 144 -17.12 -8.67 18.51
CA LEU A 144 -17.25 -8.66 19.97
C LEU A 144 -17.53 -10.06 20.51
N PHE A 145 -18.47 -10.78 19.89
CA PHE A 145 -18.82 -12.13 20.32
C PHE A 145 -17.66 -13.11 20.16
N ASN A 146 -16.89 -13.02 19.07
CA ASN A 146 -15.68 -13.84 18.88
C ASN A 146 -14.64 -13.59 19.98
N MET A 147 -14.49 -12.33 20.40
CA MET A 147 -13.59 -11.96 21.48
C MET A 147 -14.09 -12.49 22.84
N ALA A 148 -15.35 -12.23 23.17
CA ALA A 148 -15.97 -12.65 24.43
C ALA A 148 -16.01 -14.18 24.54
N PHE A 149 -16.36 -14.89 23.45
CA PHE A 149 -16.36 -16.35 23.40
C PHE A 149 -14.98 -16.93 23.74
N ARG A 150 -13.92 -16.38 23.14
CA ARG A 150 -12.55 -16.78 23.43
C ARG A 150 -12.19 -16.57 24.90
N TYR A 151 -12.60 -15.45 25.49
CA TYR A 151 -12.35 -15.19 26.91
C TYR A 151 -13.15 -16.14 27.81
N ASN A 152 -14.42 -16.40 27.50
CA ASN A 152 -15.25 -17.37 28.20
C ASN A 152 -14.67 -18.79 28.12
N ALA A 153 -14.32 -19.26 26.93
CA ALA A 153 -13.71 -20.57 26.74
C ALA A 153 -12.37 -20.70 27.49
N SER A 154 -11.58 -19.62 27.55
CA SER A 154 -10.34 -19.55 28.32
C SER A 154 -10.59 -19.59 29.83
N ARG A 155 -11.57 -18.82 30.34
CA ARG A 155 -11.99 -18.83 31.75
C ARG A 155 -12.56 -20.18 32.18
N ALA A 156 -13.31 -20.84 31.29
CA ALA A 156 -13.84 -22.19 31.47
C ALA A 156 -12.78 -23.29 31.30
N LEU A 157 -11.52 -22.95 31.04
CA LEU A 157 -10.39 -23.87 30.83
C LEU A 157 -10.57 -24.84 29.64
N MET A 158 -11.47 -24.55 28.71
CA MET A 158 -11.79 -25.41 27.55
C MET A 158 -10.82 -25.24 26.38
N MET A 159 -9.93 -24.25 26.46
CA MET A 159 -8.94 -23.92 25.41
C MET A 159 -7.66 -24.77 25.47
N GLY A 160 -7.58 -25.68 26.45
CA GLY A 160 -6.43 -26.54 26.72
C GLY A 160 -5.23 -25.80 27.35
N VAL A 161 -4.55 -26.46 28.28
CA VAL A 161 -3.38 -25.90 28.99
C VAL A 161 -2.07 -26.38 28.36
N ARG A 162 -1.00 -25.57 28.45
CA ARG A 162 0.36 -25.99 28.09
C ARG A 162 1.18 -26.11 29.36
N GLN A 163 1.54 -27.33 29.78
CA GLN A 163 2.45 -27.60 30.91
C GLN A 163 2.33 -26.56 32.05
N ALA A 164 1.11 -26.40 32.59
CA ALA A 164 0.73 -25.48 33.66
C ALA A 164 0.63 -23.95 33.36
N GLY A 165 0.67 -23.51 32.10
CA GLY A 165 0.53 -22.09 31.71
C GLY A 165 -0.54 -21.79 30.65
N ARG A 166 -0.92 -20.50 30.54
CA ARG A 166 -1.85 -19.99 29.52
C ARG A 166 -1.26 -20.12 28.11
N GLN A 167 -2.09 -20.51 27.13
CA GLN A 167 -1.69 -20.54 25.72
C GLN A 167 -1.38 -19.12 25.21
N PRO A 168 -0.45 -18.95 24.25
CA PRO A 168 -0.24 -17.66 23.58
C PRO A 168 -1.53 -17.15 22.91
N LEU A 169 -1.74 -15.84 22.87
CA LEU A 169 -2.99 -15.22 22.40
C LEU A 169 -3.42 -15.72 21.01
N TRP A 170 -2.49 -15.85 20.05
CA TRP A 170 -2.82 -16.33 18.70
C TRP A 170 -3.36 -17.78 18.67
N VAL A 171 -2.85 -18.66 19.54
CA VAL A 171 -3.38 -20.04 19.69
C VAL A 171 -4.76 -19.99 20.32
N GLN A 172 -4.97 -19.09 21.29
CA GLN A 172 -6.31 -18.86 21.84
C GLN A 172 -7.26 -18.29 20.77
N ARG A 173 -6.78 -17.51 19.81
CA ARG A 173 -7.62 -17.04 18.68
C ARG A 173 -8.01 -18.21 17.79
N LEU A 174 -7.03 -18.99 17.31
CA LEU A 174 -7.27 -20.13 16.44
C LEU A 174 -8.24 -21.15 17.06
N ARG A 175 -7.92 -21.63 18.28
CA ARG A 175 -8.78 -22.58 18.99
C ARG A 175 -10.14 -22.01 19.35
N GLY A 176 -10.22 -20.70 19.60
CA GLY A 176 -11.46 -20.02 19.94
C GLY A 176 -12.39 -20.00 18.74
N THR A 177 -11.85 -19.73 17.56
CA THR A 177 -12.59 -19.79 16.28
C THR A 177 -13.02 -21.22 15.96
N GLU A 178 -12.12 -22.20 16.01
CA GLU A 178 -12.46 -23.62 15.76
C GLU A 178 -13.58 -24.11 16.71
N MET A 179 -13.48 -23.76 18.00
CA MET A 179 -14.47 -24.14 19.01
C MET A 179 -15.80 -23.43 18.81
N LEU A 180 -15.78 -22.15 18.41
CA LEU A 180 -16.99 -21.40 18.10
C LEU A 180 -17.70 -21.99 16.87
N ASP A 181 -16.96 -22.32 15.81
CA ASP A 181 -17.54 -22.92 14.60
C ASP A 181 -18.24 -24.25 14.91
N MET A 182 -17.60 -25.10 15.73
CA MET A 182 -18.21 -26.36 16.19
C MET A 182 -19.47 -26.16 17.05
N LEU A 183 -19.46 -25.16 17.93
CA LEU A 183 -20.55 -24.93 18.91
C LEU A 183 -21.63 -23.95 18.41
N SER A 184 -21.42 -23.29 17.28
CA SER A 184 -22.33 -22.28 16.71
C SER A 184 -23.76 -22.80 16.48
N SER A 185 -23.89 -24.10 16.21
CA SER A 185 -25.18 -24.79 16.03
C SER A 185 -25.91 -25.11 17.35
N GLN A 186 -25.20 -25.11 18.49
CA GLN A 186 -25.74 -25.49 19.80
C GLN A 186 -26.08 -24.25 20.64
N LYS A 187 -27.23 -23.63 20.36
CA LYS A 187 -27.67 -22.39 21.04
C LYS A 187 -27.76 -22.52 22.56
N ASP A 188 -28.06 -23.70 23.08
CA ASP A 188 -28.20 -23.96 24.52
C ASP A 188 -26.87 -24.25 25.23
N HIS A 189 -25.75 -24.31 24.50
CA HIS A 189 -24.44 -24.61 25.08
C HIS A 189 -24.06 -23.53 26.11
N PRO A 190 -23.57 -23.90 27.32
CA PRO A 190 -23.28 -22.94 28.39
C PRO A 190 -22.35 -21.79 27.97
N LEU A 191 -21.32 -22.06 27.16
CA LEU A 191 -20.43 -21.01 26.64
C LEU A 191 -21.13 -20.05 25.67
N ILE A 192 -22.05 -20.53 24.83
CA ILE A 192 -22.78 -19.69 23.89
C ILE A 192 -23.75 -18.80 24.67
N ARG A 193 -24.46 -19.38 25.65
CA ARG A 193 -25.36 -18.65 26.55
C ARG A 193 -24.63 -17.58 27.35
N GLU A 194 -23.51 -17.92 28.00
CA GLU A 194 -22.73 -16.96 28.78
C GLU A 194 -22.11 -15.88 27.88
N THR A 195 -21.60 -16.24 26.71
CA THR A 195 -21.05 -15.24 25.78
C THR A 195 -22.12 -14.29 25.28
N THR A 196 -23.32 -14.80 24.99
CA THR A 196 -24.46 -13.97 24.59
C THR A 196 -24.84 -13.02 25.72
N ARG A 197 -24.94 -13.52 26.96
CA ARG A 197 -25.22 -12.71 28.14
C ARG A 197 -24.15 -11.62 28.34
N GLU A 198 -22.87 -12.00 28.38
CA GLU A 198 -21.75 -11.06 28.56
C GLU A 198 -21.72 -9.99 27.47
N CYS A 199 -21.97 -10.34 26.22
CA CYS A 199 -22.02 -9.33 25.14
C CYS A 199 -23.20 -8.37 25.29
N LEU A 200 -24.40 -8.86 25.61
CA LEU A 200 -25.62 -8.05 25.68
C LEU A 200 -25.75 -7.21 26.96
N GLU A 201 -25.19 -7.69 28.08
CA GLU A 201 -25.35 -7.08 29.41
C GLU A 201 -24.09 -6.40 29.93
N ASP A 202 -22.89 -6.93 29.66
CA ASP A 202 -21.64 -6.42 30.24
C ASP A 202 -20.89 -5.48 29.28
N TYR A 203 -20.83 -5.84 27.99
CA TYR A 203 -20.19 -5.00 26.96
C TYR A 203 -21.18 -4.00 26.36
N TRP A 204 -22.39 -4.45 26.04
CA TRP A 204 -23.47 -3.60 25.58
C TRP A 204 -24.41 -3.23 26.73
N ASN A 205 -25.14 -2.13 26.54
CA ASN A 205 -26.19 -1.70 27.44
C ASN A 205 -27.54 -1.85 26.74
N LEU A 206 -28.03 -3.10 26.65
CA LEU A 206 -29.31 -3.40 26.03
C LEU A 206 -30.49 -2.60 26.63
N PRO A 207 -30.64 -2.47 27.97
CA PRO A 207 -31.69 -1.62 28.54
C PRO A 207 -31.58 -0.16 28.10
N GLY A 208 -30.35 0.37 28.00
CA GLY A 208 -30.08 1.72 27.51
C GLY A 208 -30.56 1.94 26.08
N VAL A 209 -30.28 1.00 25.18
CA VAL A 209 -30.75 1.05 23.78
C VAL A 209 -32.27 1.00 23.70
N ILE A 210 -32.91 0.09 24.43
CA ILE A 210 -34.37 -0.06 24.44
C ILE A 210 -35.04 1.23 24.95
N ASN A 211 -34.53 1.79 26.06
CA ASN A 211 -35.02 3.06 26.59
C ASN A 211 -34.84 4.20 25.58
N LEU A 212 -33.70 4.28 24.92
CA LEU A 212 -33.44 5.28 23.89
C LEU A 212 -34.43 5.17 22.72
N LEU A 213 -34.70 3.95 22.24
CA LEU A 213 -35.68 3.72 21.18
C LEU A 213 -37.10 4.09 21.62
N HIS A 214 -37.50 3.78 22.86
CA HIS A 214 -38.77 4.25 23.41
C HIS A 214 -38.83 5.78 23.47
N SER A 215 -37.75 6.44 23.90
CA SER A 215 -37.68 7.89 23.96
C SER A 215 -37.71 8.57 22.59
N ILE A 216 -37.20 7.91 21.55
CA ILE A 216 -37.35 8.39 20.16
C ILE A 216 -38.80 8.21 19.69
N GLN A 217 -39.44 7.09 20.03
CA GLN A 217 -40.82 6.78 19.62
C GLN A 217 -41.88 7.65 20.32
N ASP A 218 -41.68 7.98 21.59
CA ASP A 218 -42.59 8.84 22.37
C ASP A 218 -42.34 10.35 22.17
N GLY A 219 -41.28 10.70 21.42
CA GLY A 219 -40.91 12.09 21.09
C GLY A 219 -40.17 12.84 22.20
N SER A 220 -39.78 12.18 23.30
CA SER A 220 -38.96 12.79 24.34
C SER A 220 -37.51 13.04 23.89
N MET A 221 -37.01 12.24 22.94
CA MET A 221 -35.75 12.46 22.23
C MET A 221 -36.00 13.01 20.82
N HIS A 222 -35.47 14.19 20.55
CA HIS A 222 -35.56 14.86 19.26
C HIS A 222 -34.45 14.34 18.33
N VAL A 223 -34.82 13.91 17.13
CA VAL A 223 -33.86 13.52 16.08
C VAL A 223 -33.85 14.61 15.02
N LEU A 224 -32.74 15.34 14.91
CA LEU A 224 -32.55 16.39 13.92
C LEU A 224 -31.70 15.88 12.76
N GLU A 225 -32.34 15.65 11.63
CA GLU A 225 -31.72 15.09 10.43
C GLU A 225 -31.51 16.17 9.38
N LYS A 226 -30.27 16.30 8.88
CA LYS A 226 -29.84 17.35 7.94
C LYS A 226 -28.92 16.80 6.85
N HIS A 227 -28.94 17.45 5.70
CA HIS A 227 -28.11 17.13 4.54
C HIS A 227 -27.15 18.28 4.21
N PRO A 228 -26.10 18.53 5.00
CA PRO A 228 -25.12 19.56 4.68
C PRO A 228 -24.30 19.19 3.44
N ARG A 229 -23.68 20.19 2.80
CA ARG A 229 -22.85 19.99 1.60
C ARG A 229 -21.53 19.26 1.87
N GLY A 230 -21.13 19.13 3.13
CA GLY A 230 -19.90 18.49 3.59
C GLY A 230 -19.96 18.28 5.11
N PRO A 231 -18.95 17.62 5.72
CA PRO A 231 -18.97 17.28 7.13
C PRO A 231 -19.01 18.53 8.02
N SER A 232 -19.92 18.56 8.99
CA SER A 232 -19.98 19.61 10.02
C SER A 232 -18.71 19.62 10.90
N PRO A 233 -18.41 20.73 11.60
CA PRO A 233 -17.25 20.82 12.50
C PRO A 233 -17.10 19.66 13.50
N LEU A 234 -18.21 19.15 14.05
CA LEU A 234 -18.20 17.94 14.90
C LEU A 234 -17.89 16.68 14.10
N SER A 235 -18.55 16.50 12.95
CA SER A 235 -18.33 15.35 12.07
C SER A 235 -16.89 15.28 11.58
N ALA A 236 -16.28 16.39 11.21
CA ALA A 236 -14.89 16.43 10.73
C ALA A 236 -13.89 15.90 11.77
N ARG A 237 -14.14 16.13 13.07
CA ARG A 237 -13.31 15.62 14.17
C ARG A 237 -13.49 14.12 14.41
N LEU A 238 -14.73 13.65 14.36
CA LEU A 238 -15.03 12.22 14.51
C LEU A 238 -14.62 11.41 13.28
N PHE A 239 -14.73 12.00 12.10
CA PHE A 239 -14.39 11.37 10.83
C PHE A 239 -12.93 10.89 10.81
N MET A 240 -11.98 11.70 11.26
CA MET A 240 -10.55 11.31 11.35
C MET A 240 -10.33 10.11 12.29
N ARG A 241 -11.07 10.02 13.39
CA ARG A 241 -11.03 8.87 14.33
C ARG A 241 -11.64 7.63 13.69
N PHE A 242 -12.75 7.79 12.98
CA PHE A 242 -13.45 6.69 12.33
C PHE A 242 -12.71 6.14 11.11
N GLU A 243 -12.08 6.99 10.30
CA GLU A 243 -11.15 6.55 9.25
C GLU A 243 -10.03 5.69 9.85
N ALA A 244 -9.48 6.10 11.00
CA ALA A 244 -8.49 5.30 11.69
C ALA A 244 -9.01 3.94 12.18
N ALA A 245 -10.23 3.88 12.69
CA ALA A 245 -10.85 2.62 13.10
C ALA A 245 -11.20 1.70 11.91
N MET A 246 -11.62 2.25 10.76
CA MET A 246 -11.81 1.48 9.51
C MET A 246 -10.52 0.79 9.05
N MET A 247 -9.35 1.37 9.35
CA MET A 247 -8.05 0.77 9.03
C MET A 247 -7.70 -0.49 9.85
N TYR A 248 -8.29 -0.66 11.04
CA TYR A 248 -7.94 -1.74 11.98
C TYR A 248 -9.06 -2.76 12.22
N GLN A 249 -10.25 -2.58 11.63
CA GLN A 249 -11.29 -3.61 11.66
C GLN A 249 -10.85 -4.82 10.82
N TYR A 250 -10.43 -5.89 11.50
CA TYR A 250 -10.21 -7.21 10.93
C TYR A 250 -11.56 -7.88 10.57
N ALA A 251 -12.26 -7.42 9.52
CA ALA A 251 -13.38 -8.07 8.76
C ALA A 251 -14.21 -6.98 8.05
N PRO A 252 -14.79 -7.21 6.85
CA PRO A 252 -15.50 -8.43 6.45
C PRO A 252 -14.76 -9.29 5.42
N THR A 253 -14.77 -10.59 5.71
CA THR A 253 -14.46 -11.68 4.79
C THR A 253 -15.48 -11.66 3.65
N THR A 254 -15.05 -11.34 2.42
CA THR A 254 -15.89 -11.56 1.23
C THR A 254 -16.13 -13.07 1.06
N PRO A 255 -17.28 -13.52 0.54
CA PRO A 255 -17.53 -14.93 0.21
C PRO A 255 -16.45 -15.54 -0.72
N ALA A 256 -15.80 -14.72 -1.56
CA ALA A 256 -14.68 -15.12 -2.41
C ALA A 256 -13.45 -15.63 -1.64
N ILE A 257 -13.24 -15.16 -0.40
CA ILE A 257 -12.16 -15.59 0.50
C ILE A 257 -12.50 -16.95 1.15
N GLN A 258 -13.78 -17.32 1.22
CA GLN A 258 -14.21 -18.62 1.74
C GLN A 258 -14.12 -19.75 0.69
N GLN A 259 -14.14 -19.41 -0.60
CA GLN A 259 -14.11 -20.38 -1.71
C GLN A 259 -12.71 -20.64 -2.28
N SER A 260 -11.74 -19.75 -2.02
CA SER A 260 -10.34 -19.94 -2.43
C SER A 260 -9.53 -20.70 -1.37
N ASP A 261 -9.80 -22.00 -1.30
CA ASP A 261 -8.96 -23.05 -0.72
C ASP A 261 -8.15 -22.72 0.56
N ALA A 262 -8.66 -23.28 1.67
CA ALA A 262 -7.97 -23.56 2.93
C ALA A 262 -6.81 -24.58 2.80
N SER A 263 -6.16 -24.63 1.64
CA SER A 263 -5.17 -25.65 1.27
C SER A 263 -3.91 -25.02 0.68
N LYS A 264 -3.40 -23.90 1.23
CA LYS A 264 -2.06 -23.37 0.87
C LYS A 264 -1.45 -22.37 1.87
N THR A 265 -1.83 -22.38 3.14
CA THR A 265 -1.15 -21.60 4.17
C THR A 265 -0.09 -22.43 4.87
N THR A 266 1.11 -22.49 4.29
CA THR A 266 2.27 -23.00 5.01
C THR A 266 3.06 -21.85 5.60
N GLU A 267 2.83 -21.58 6.90
CA GLU A 267 3.84 -20.96 7.76
C GLU A 267 5.22 -21.68 7.61
N GLN A 268 5.24 -22.92 7.11
CA GLN A 268 6.40 -23.81 6.96
C GLN A 268 7.55 -23.30 6.05
N GLY A 269 7.40 -22.20 5.31
CA GLY A 269 8.41 -21.77 4.32
C GLY A 269 9.65 -21.03 4.84
N ILE A 270 9.58 -20.33 5.98
CA ILE A 270 10.70 -19.45 6.42
C ILE A 270 11.71 -20.24 7.24
N LYS A 271 12.85 -20.57 6.61
CA LYS A 271 14.02 -21.20 7.23
C LYS A 271 14.92 -20.12 7.87
N PRO A 272 15.26 -20.22 9.16
CA PRO A 272 16.23 -19.31 9.78
C PRO A 272 17.62 -19.56 9.18
N ASP A 273 18.42 -18.49 9.07
CA ASP A 273 19.81 -18.61 8.60
C ASP A 273 20.72 -19.23 9.69
N ALA A 274 21.94 -19.62 9.30
CA ALA A 274 22.92 -20.21 10.20
C ALA A 274 23.33 -19.30 11.37
N ASN A 275 23.40 -17.98 11.15
CA ASN A 275 23.75 -17.00 12.18
C ASN A 275 22.62 -16.85 13.22
N GLN A 276 21.36 -16.88 12.78
CA GLN A 276 20.18 -16.84 13.63
C GLN A 276 20.05 -18.10 14.47
N LEU A 277 20.34 -19.28 13.88
CA LEU A 277 20.39 -20.55 14.59
C LEU A 277 21.52 -20.59 15.63
N ALA A 278 22.72 -20.10 15.27
CA ALA A 278 23.85 -19.98 16.18
C ALA A 278 23.56 -19.01 17.33
N ALA A 279 23.01 -17.83 17.05
CA ALA A 279 22.63 -16.86 18.07
C ALA A 279 21.54 -17.38 19.02
N ALA A 280 20.58 -18.17 18.51
CA ALA A 280 19.54 -18.80 19.33
C ALA A 280 20.09 -19.93 20.23
N ALA A 281 21.16 -20.61 19.79
CA ALA A 281 21.84 -21.66 20.52
C ALA A 281 22.97 -21.14 21.44
N ALA A 282 23.37 -19.87 21.31
CA ALA A 282 24.48 -19.31 22.06
C ALA A 282 24.23 -19.31 23.58
N ARG A 283 25.25 -19.71 24.34
CA ARG A 283 25.21 -19.67 25.81
C ARG A 283 25.13 -18.22 26.29
N LYS A 284 24.15 -17.93 27.13
CA LYS A 284 23.93 -16.59 27.68
C LYS A 284 24.74 -16.29 28.94
N GLN A 285 25.17 -17.33 29.66
CA GLN A 285 25.92 -17.19 30.91
C GLN A 285 27.04 -18.21 30.95
N LEU A 286 28.25 -17.74 31.26
CA LEU A 286 29.42 -18.58 31.50
C LEU A 286 29.57 -18.81 33.02
N PRO A 287 30.06 -19.99 33.45
CA PRO A 287 30.28 -20.25 34.87
C PRO A 287 31.36 -19.32 35.42
N LYS A 288 31.10 -18.76 36.61
CA LYS A 288 31.99 -17.79 37.28
C LYS A 288 32.84 -18.41 38.37
N ASP A 289 32.43 -19.57 38.87
CA ASP A 289 33.10 -20.35 39.92
C ASP A 289 32.84 -21.86 39.75
N ALA A 290 33.52 -22.67 40.57
CA ALA A 290 33.37 -24.12 40.56
C ALA A 290 31.93 -24.57 40.85
N GLY A 291 31.22 -23.90 41.77
CA GLY A 291 29.81 -24.20 42.05
C GLY A 291 28.90 -23.99 40.83
N SER A 292 29.08 -22.89 40.11
CA SER A 292 28.34 -22.59 38.87
C SER A 292 28.66 -23.58 37.75
N LEU A 293 29.90 -24.09 37.68
CA LEU A 293 30.28 -25.12 36.71
C LEU A 293 29.54 -26.44 36.98
N HIS A 294 29.41 -26.86 38.23
CA HIS A 294 28.63 -28.06 38.56
C HIS A 294 27.13 -27.87 38.24
N ASN A 295 26.56 -26.70 38.55
CA ASN A 295 25.17 -26.38 38.16
C ASN A 295 24.98 -26.41 36.64
N LEU A 296 25.98 -25.95 35.88
CA LEU A 296 25.98 -26.02 34.42
C LEU A 296 25.95 -27.48 33.95
N LEU A 297 26.80 -28.36 34.50
CA LEU A 297 26.79 -29.80 34.16
C LEU A 297 25.45 -30.47 34.50
N MET A 298 24.80 -30.04 35.58
CA MET A 298 23.46 -30.53 35.92
C MET A 298 22.39 -30.14 34.89
N ILE A 299 22.53 -28.99 34.24
CA ILE A 299 21.56 -28.46 33.28
C ILE A 299 21.89 -28.87 31.83
N GLU A 300 23.13 -28.65 31.40
CA GLU A 300 23.60 -28.90 30.02
C GLU A 300 24.04 -30.34 29.78
N GLY A 301 24.45 -31.06 30.84
CA GLY A 301 24.93 -32.44 30.77
C GLY A 301 26.45 -32.56 30.82
N ASP A 302 27.01 -33.29 29.87
CA ASP A 302 28.43 -33.58 29.74
C ASP A 302 29.23 -32.35 29.30
N LEU A 303 30.53 -32.35 29.53
CA LEU A 303 31.49 -31.38 29.02
C LEU A 303 32.71 -32.09 28.46
N GLN A 304 33.05 -31.84 27.20
CA GLN A 304 34.25 -32.35 26.56
C GLN A 304 35.44 -31.40 26.80
N ALA A 305 36.65 -31.95 26.90
CA ALA A 305 37.87 -31.15 27.03
C ALA A 305 38.01 -30.15 25.86
N GLY A 306 38.26 -28.87 26.18
CA GLY A 306 38.41 -27.79 25.19
C GLY A 306 37.11 -27.11 24.73
N GLU A 307 35.93 -27.62 25.12
CA GLU A 307 34.64 -27.04 24.71
C GLU A 307 34.28 -25.76 25.50
N LEU A 308 34.80 -25.63 26.71
CA LEU A 308 34.64 -24.47 27.58
C LEU A 308 35.98 -24.13 28.23
N THR A 309 36.38 -22.86 28.14
CA THR A 309 37.60 -22.37 28.76
C THR A 309 37.37 -22.15 30.26
N VAL A 310 37.42 -23.22 31.05
CA VAL A 310 37.33 -23.17 32.52
C VAL A 310 38.70 -23.40 33.16
N PRO A 311 39.01 -22.74 34.29
CA PRO A 311 40.23 -23.04 35.05
C PRO A 311 40.27 -24.53 35.45
N PRO A 312 41.36 -25.26 35.16
CA PRO A 312 41.49 -26.68 35.53
C PRO A 312 41.27 -26.94 37.03
N ALA A 313 41.69 -25.99 37.86
CA ALA A 313 41.50 -26.04 39.32
C ALA A 313 40.04 -26.21 39.76
N TRP A 314 39.06 -25.74 38.97
CA TRP A 314 37.63 -25.92 39.32
C TRP A 314 37.18 -27.36 39.19
N ILE A 315 37.63 -28.07 38.15
CA ILE A 315 37.33 -29.49 37.95
C ILE A 315 38.03 -30.32 39.04
N ASP A 316 39.26 -29.96 39.41
CA ASP A 316 40.00 -30.62 40.49
C ASP A 316 39.28 -30.49 41.85
N ILE A 317 38.79 -29.28 42.17
CA ILE A 317 38.02 -29.03 43.41
C ILE A 317 36.74 -29.89 43.41
N LEU A 318 35.96 -29.84 42.33
CA LEU A 318 34.70 -30.59 42.23
C LEU A 318 34.91 -32.11 42.22
N SER A 319 36.02 -32.59 41.66
CA SER A 319 36.39 -34.00 41.67
C SER A 319 36.74 -34.48 43.08
N ARG A 320 37.51 -33.68 43.86
CA ARG A 320 37.81 -33.98 45.28
C ARG A 320 36.55 -33.98 46.15
N GLU A 321 35.59 -33.12 45.84
CA GLU A 321 34.28 -33.07 46.50
C GLU A 321 33.31 -34.17 46.02
N ASN A 322 33.73 -35.06 45.11
CA ASN A 322 32.88 -36.09 44.48
C ASN A 322 31.64 -35.57 43.74
N ARG A 323 31.67 -34.31 43.28
CA ARG A 323 30.54 -33.67 42.57
C ARG A 323 30.61 -33.79 41.04
N VAL A 324 31.79 -34.10 40.51
CA VAL A 324 32.03 -34.28 39.08
C VAL A 324 32.85 -35.55 38.85
N ARG A 325 32.55 -36.28 37.77
CA ARG A 325 33.21 -37.51 37.38
C ARG A 325 33.60 -37.48 35.90
N TYR A 326 34.74 -38.11 35.62
CA TYR A 326 35.20 -38.38 34.26
C TYR A 326 34.67 -39.73 33.76
N ILE A 327 34.18 -39.75 32.52
CA ILE A 327 33.71 -40.96 31.81
C ILE A 327 34.37 -41.03 30.44
N GLU A 328 34.81 -42.23 30.04
CA GLU A 328 35.32 -42.48 28.68
C GLU A 328 34.19 -42.31 27.65
N PRO A 329 34.41 -41.64 26.50
CA PRO A 329 35.70 -41.40 25.84
C PRO A 329 36.37 -40.03 26.14
N GLY A 330 35.94 -39.27 27.15
CA GLY A 330 36.51 -37.94 27.40
C GLY A 330 35.56 -36.90 27.99
N LEU A 331 34.50 -37.34 28.68
CA LEU A 331 33.39 -36.48 29.10
C LEU A 331 33.41 -36.28 30.62
N TRP A 332 33.32 -35.03 31.04
CA TRP A 332 33.09 -34.65 32.43
C TRP A 332 31.59 -34.49 32.67
N ILE A 333 31.04 -35.18 33.67
CA ILE A 333 29.63 -35.11 34.04
C ILE A 333 29.48 -34.83 35.53
N ALA A 334 28.32 -34.33 35.95
CA ALA A 334 27.95 -34.30 37.36
C ALA A 334 27.76 -35.75 37.86
N THR A 335 28.23 -36.05 39.08
CA THR A 335 28.18 -37.41 39.65
C THR A 335 26.77 -37.98 39.71
N GLU A 336 25.77 -37.13 39.92
CA GLU A 336 24.35 -37.46 39.97
C GLU A 336 23.83 -37.99 38.63
N GLN A 337 24.51 -37.71 37.52
CA GLN A 337 24.12 -38.16 36.19
C GLN A 337 24.79 -39.48 35.77
N ASP A 338 25.66 -40.06 36.61
CA ASP A 338 26.42 -41.28 36.32
C ASP A 338 25.55 -42.45 35.86
N VAL A 339 24.37 -42.62 36.46
CA VAL A 339 23.40 -43.68 36.09
C VAL A 339 22.91 -43.51 34.65
N LEU A 340 22.54 -42.29 34.27
CA LEU A 340 22.03 -41.98 32.92
C LEU A 340 23.10 -42.22 31.85
N TYR A 341 24.34 -41.80 32.10
CA TYR A 341 25.44 -42.00 31.14
C TYR A 341 25.84 -43.48 31.02
N LYS A 342 25.82 -44.24 32.11
CA LYS A 342 26.04 -45.69 32.04
C LYS A 342 24.96 -46.42 31.25
N GLN A 343 23.70 -46.03 31.42
CA GLN A 343 22.58 -46.58 30.64
C GLN A 343 22.73 -46.28 29.14
N ALA A 344 23.10 -45.05 28.79
CA ALA A 344 23.24 -44.64 27.38
C ALA A 344 24.49 -45.22 26.69
N LEU A 345 25.64 -45.24 27.39
CA LEU A 345 26.94 -45.63 26.81
C LEU A 345 27.21 -47.14 26.91
N LEU A 346 26.88 -47.78 28.04
CA LEU A 346 27.22 -49.18 28.29
C LEU A 346 26.04 -50.13 28.06
N ALA A 347 24.84 -49.77 28.53
CA ALA A 347 23.66 -50.64 28.43
C ALA A 347 22.92 -50.51 27.09
N GLY A 348 23.25 -49.50 26.28
CA GLY A 348 22.64 -49.28 24.97
C GLY A 348 21.18 -48.85 25.03
N ASP A 349 20.73 -48.28 26.15
CA ASP A 349 19.33 -47.87 26.33
C ASP A 349 18.96 -46.71 25.40
N SER A 350 17.98 -46.94 24.52
CA SER A 350 17.51 -45.99 23.53
C SER A 350 16.93 -44.71 24.15
N ASP A 351 16.22 -44.81 25.28
CA ASP A 351 15.60 -43.66 25.93
C ASP A 351 16.66 -42.75 26.57
N ALA A 352 17.65 -43.35 27.22
CA ALA A 352 18.81 -42.64 27.76
C ALA A 352 19.62 -41.95 26.64
N ARG A 353 19.85 -42.63 25.51
CA ARG A 353 20.53 -42.04 24.34
C ARG A 353 19.74 -40.86 23.76
N GLN A 354 18.43 -40.99 23.58
CA GLN A 354 17.56 -39.89 23.12
C GLN A 354 17.61 -38.70 24.09
N GLN A 355 17.63 -38.94 25.40
CA GLN A 355 17.78 -37.87 26.39
C GLN A 355 19.10 -37.10 26.26
N LEU A 356 20.21 -37.79 26.00
CA LEU A 356 21.52 -37.14 25.77
C LEU A 356 21.53 -36.33 24.47
N ILE A 357 20.96 -36.86 23.38
CA ILE A 357 20.84 -36.16 22.10
C ILE A 357 20.04 -34.86 22.25
N ARG A 358 18.91 -34.90 22.97
CA ARG A 358 18.08 -33.71 23.22
C ARG A 358 18.81 -32.63 23.99
N ARG A 359 19.58 -33.01 25.02
CA ARG A 359 20.41 -32.07 25.79
C ARG A 359 21.50 -31.46 24.92
N LEU A 360 22.22 -32.29 24.16
CA LEU A 360 23.25 -31.86 23.23
C LEU A 360 22.73 -30.79 22.27
N LEU A 361 21.65 -31.11 21.54
CA LEU A 361 21.07 -30.21 20.54
C LEU A 361 20.47 -28.94 21.16
N ARG A 362 20.09 -28.97 22.45
CA ARG A 362 19.50 -27.84 23.16
C ARG A 362 20.53 -26.82 23.68
N TYR A 363 21.74 -27.24 24.01
CA TYR A 363 22.73 -26.36 24.64
C TYR A 363 23.99 -26.12 23.80
N ARG A 364 24.25 -26.98 22.81
CA ARG A 364 25.42 -26.87 21.90
C ARG A 364 25.05 -26.55 20.47
N GLY A 365 23.76 -26.37 20.17
CA GLY A 365 23.28 -26.07 18.84
C GLY A 365 23.20 -27.29 17.92
N GLY A 366 23.08 -27.03 16.62
CA GLY A 366 22.84 -28.08 15.63
C GLY A 366 24.03 -28.99 15.41
N HIS A 367 23.79 -30.29 15.28
CA HIS A 367 24.81 -31.30 15.02
C HIS A 367 24.36 -32.26 13.91
N THR A 368 25.32 -32.81 13.16
CA THR A 368 25.09 -33.92 12.23
C THR A 368 25.12 -35.26 12.97
N ALA A 369 24.53 -36.31 12.38
CA ALA A 369 24.55 -37.65 12.97
C ALA A 369 25.98 -38.16 13.24
N MET A 370 26.95 -37.82 12.38
CA MET A 370 28.36 -38.17 12.58
C MET A 370 29.00 -37.46 13.77
N GLN A 371 28.68 -36.18 14.00
CA GLN A 371 29.21 -35.43 15.13
C GLN A 371 28.67 -35.96 16.46
N VAL A 372 27.38 -36.32 16.51
CA VAL A 372 26.77 -36.95 17.68
C VAL A 372 27.39 -38.33 17.96
N ALA A 373 27.53 -39.16 16.91
CA ALA A 373 28.12 -40.48 17.01
C ALA A 373 29.57 -40.43 17.51
N GLY A 374 30.38 -39.51 16.95
CA GLY A 374 31.77 -39.31 17.35
C GLY A 374 31.94 -38.83 18.80
N ARG A 375 31.01 -38.01 19.32
CA ARG A 375 31.08 -37.50 20.69
C ARG A 375 30.83 -38.59 21.74
N TYR A 376 29.85 -39.46 21.50
CA TYR A 376 29.46 -40.49 22.47
C TYR A 376 30.04 -41.89 22.15
N GLY A 377 30.77 -42.05 21.05
CA GLY A 377 31.35 -43.32 20.63
C GLY A 377 30.31 -44.33 20.12
N TRP A 378 29.18 -43.86 19.57
CA TRP A 378 28.11 -44.70 19.03
C TRP A 378 28.30 -45.01 17.55
N ALA A 379 27.62 -46.06 17.05
CA ALA A 379 27.55 -46.32 15.63
C ALA A 379 26.77 -45.21 14.89
N ALA A 380 27.29 -44.78 13.74
CA ALA A 380 26.69 -43.68 12.97
C ALA A 380 25.28 -44.00 12.46
N GLU A 381 25.03 -45.25 12.06
CA GLU A 381 23.71 -45.70 11.57
C GLU A 381 22.66 -45.72 12.70
N GLU A 382 23.02 -46.25 13.87
CA GLU A 382 22.15 -46.25 15.06
C GLU A 382 21.81 -44.82 15.50
N THR A 383 22.81 -43.93 15.51
CA THR A 383 22.62 -42.53 15.89
C THR A 383 21.68 -41.80 14.93
N ARG A 384 21.79 -42.08 13.63
CA ARG A 384 20.88 -41.54 12.61
C ARG A 384 19.45 -42.03 12.82
N LEU A 385 19.26 -43.30 13.16
CA LEU A 385 17.93 -43.86 13.42
C LEU A 385 17.28 -43.19 14.63
N LEU A 386 18.03 -42.97 15.72
CA LEU A 386 17.56 -42.24 16.90
C LEU A 386 17.19 -40.78 16.59
N LEU A 387 17.98 -40.09 15.76
CA LEU A 387 17.69 -38.72 15.33
C LEU A 387 16.43 -38.64 14.45
N ASN A 388 16.22 -39.61 13.56
CA ASN A 388 14.99 -39.72 12.77
C ASN A 388 13.77 -39.97 13.67
N THR A 389 13.89 -40.83 14.68
CA THR A 389 12.81 -41.04 15.67
C THR A 389 12.45 -39.73 16.41
N LEU A 390 13.47 -38.94 16.80
CA LEU A 390 13.25 -37.64 17.43
C LEU A 390 12.67 -36.59 16.47
N GLU A 391 12.95 -36.69 15.17
CA GLU A 391 12.35 -35.88 14.11
C GLU A 391 10.86 -36.23 13.93
N ASP A 392 10.52 -37.53 13.90
CA ASP A 392 9.13 -38.01 13.82
C ASP A 392 8.30 -37.55 15.04
N GLN A 393 8.92 -37.54 16.22
CA GLN A 393 8.34 -37.02 17.46
C GLN A 393 8.26 -35.48 17.50
N LYS A 394 8.78 -34.78 16.49
CA LYS A 394 8.83 -33.31 16.38
C LYS A 394 9.63 -32.61 17.49
N GLU A 395 10.54 -33.33 18.13
CA GLU A 395 11.45 -32.79 19.14
C GLU A 395 12.72 -32.19 18.51
N VAL A 396 13.09 -32.68 17.32
CA VAL A 396 14.23 -32.25 16.52
C VAL A 396 13.75 -31.86 15.12
N ILE A 397 14.43 -30.89 14.49
CA ILE A 397 14.14 -30.41 13.13
C ILE A 397 15.43 -30.49 12.32
N ARG A 398 15.38 -31.12 11.14
CA ARG A 398 16.51 -31.22 10.22
C ARG A 398 16.51 -30.07 9.20
N GLN A 399 17.65 -29.40 9.06
CA GLN A 399 17.91 -28.42 8.00
C GLN A 399 19.32 -28.65 7.46
N ASP A 400 19.46 -28.86 6.14
CA ASP A 400 20.74 -29.02 5.45
C ASP A 400 21.67 -30.09 6.11
N ASP A 401 21.08 -31.24 6.47
CA ASP A 401 21.70 -32.37 7.19
C ASP A 401 22.20 -32.10 8.63
N VAL A 402 21.87 -30.93 9.17
CA VAL A 402 22.09 -30.58 10.58
C VAL A 402 20.77 -30.72 11.35
N PHE A 403 20.83 -31.42 12.47
CA PHE A 403 19.69 -31.61 13.36
C PHE A 403 19.71 -30.53 14.45
N HIS A 404 18.61 -29.80 14.62
CA HIS A 404 18.46 -28.75 15.62
C HIS A 404 17.34 -29.09 16.60
N HIS A 405 17.50 -28.73 17.87
CA HIS A 405 16.42 -28.87 18.85
C HIS A 405 15.23 -27.97 18.47
N ALA A 406 14.01 -28.51 18.47
CA ALA A 406 12.82 -27.82 17.95
C ALA A 406 12.54 -26.47 18.63
N VAL A 407 12.86 -26.34 19.93
CA VAL A 407 12.72 -25.06 20.67
C VAL A 407 13.68 -23.99 20.17
N ILE A 408 14.96 -24.33 19.93
CA ILE A 408 15.95 -23.37 19.41
C ILE A 408 15.54 -22.93 18.01
N TYR A 409 15.20 -23.89 17.15
CA TYR A 409 14.77 -23.62 15.78
C TYR A 409 13.54 -22.70 15.74
N LYS A 410 12.54 -22.95 16.59
CA LYS A 410 11.35 -22.08 16.73
C LYS A 410 11.71 -20.69 17.23
N ASN A 411 12.68 -20.54 18.14
CA ASN A 411 13.13 -19.23 18.62
C ASN A 411 13.92 -18.46 17.57
N ALA A 412 14.82 -19.12 16.83
CA ALA A 412 15.53 -18.55 15.70
C ALA A 412 14.54 -18.07 14.63
N ARG A 413 13.57 -18.91 14.27
CA ARG A 413 12.51 -18.57 13.31
C ARG A 413 11.61 -17.41 13.75
N ARG A 414 11.26 -17.32 15.04
CA ARG A 414 10.54 -16.15 15.59
C ARG A 414 11.35 -14.86 15.51
N THR A 415 12.66 -14.96 15.72
CA THR A 415 13.57 -13.82 15.61
C THR A 415 13.72 -13.38 14.15
N ALA A 416 13.84 -14.33 13.23
CA ALA A 416 13.81 -14.08 11.79
C ALA A 416 12.52 -13.37 11.36
N LEU A 417 11.37 -13.89 11.81
CA LEU A 417 10.06 -13.27 11.56
C LEU A 417 9.94 -11.86 12.16
N ARG A 418 10.48 -11.63 13.36
CA ARG A 418 10.47 -10.31 13.99
C ARG A 418 11.35 -9.33 13.22
N LEU A 419 12.53 -9.75 12.77
CA LEU A 419 13.43 -8.94 11.94
C LEU A 419 12.78 -8.59 10.59
N LEU A 420 12.13 -9.57 9.95
CA LEU A 420 11.37 -9.36 8.72
C LEU A 420 10.18 -8.41 8.92
N ARG A 421 9.50 -8.46 10.08
CA ARG A 421 8.41 -7.53 10.41
C ARG A 421 8.91 -6.12 10.74
N SER A 422 10.07 -5.98 11.38
CA SER A 422 10.68 -4.67 11.64
C SER A 422 11.22 -3.98 10.38
N GLN A 423 11.27 -4.66 9.23
CA GLN A 423 11.64 -4.05 7.96
C GLN A 423 10.53 -3.18 7.34
N ILE A 424 9.28 -3.29 7.80
CA ILE A 424 8.15 -2.47 7.33
C ILE A 424 8.08 -1.19 8.20
N GLN A 425 9.01 -0.26 7.96
CA GLN A 425 8.94 1.09 8.50
C GLN A 425 8.47 2.02 7.38
N THR A 426 7.43 2.82 7.66
CA THR A 426 6.98 3.87 6.74
C THR A 426 8.13 4.82 6.44
N ARG A 427 8.44 5.00 5.16
CA ARG A 427 9.52 5.84 4.66
C ARG A 427 9.01 7.23 4.30
N PRO A 428 9.87 8.26 4.34
CA PRO A 428 9.51 9.59 3.86
C PRO A 428 9.11 9.60 2.38
N PRO A 429 8.24 10.54 1.94
CA PRO A 429 7.80 10.66 0.55
C PRO A 429 8.95 10.86 -0.46
N GLU A 430 10.03 11.52 -0.04
CA GLU A 430 11.22 11.79 -0.86
C GLU A 430 11.87 10.50 -1.36
N CYS A 431 11.89 9.44 -0.54
CA CYS A 431 12.43 8.14 -0.92
C CYS A 431 11.69 7.55 -2.13
N TYR A 432 10.36 7.70 -2.20
CA TYR A 432 9.57 7.23 -3.33
C TYR A 432 9.88 8.02 -4.61
N ALA A 433 9.98 9.35 -4.51
CA ALA A 433 10.39 10.19 -5.62
C ALA A 433 11.82 9.86 -6.12
N ALA A 434 12.75 9.59 -5.21
CA ALA A 434 14.11 9.17 -5.54
C ALA A 434 14.12 7.84 -6.31
N LEU A 435 13.21 6.92 -5.98
CA LEU A 435 13.10 5.63 -6.63
C LEU A 435 12.59 5.73 -8.07
N LEU A 436 11.56 6.54 -8.31
CA LEU A 436 11.08 6.81 -9.67
C LEU A 436 12.18 7.45 -10.54
N VAL A 437 12.93 8.38 -9.96
CA VAL A 437 14.12 8.98 -10.59
C VAL A 437 15.19 7.94 -10.90
N ALA A 438 15.46 7.00 -9.97
CA ALA A 438 16.45 5.94 -10.17
C ALA A 438 16.10 5.05 -11.37
N GLY A 439 14.81 4.75 -11.58
CA GLY A 439 14.31 4.05 -12.75
C GLY A 439 14.67 4.76 -14.06
N ILE A 440 14.45 6.08 -14.14
CA ILE A 440 14.87 6.87 -15.31
C ILE A 440 16.40 6.85 -15.47
N ARG A 441 17.16 7.05 -14.39
CA ARG A 441 18.64 7.06 -14.48
C ARG A 441 19.19 5.75 -15.02
N LYS A 442 18.64 4.62 -14.59
CA LYS A 442 19.01 3.29 -15.12
C LYS A 442 18.75 3.20 -16.63
N MET A 443 17.59 3.69 -17.08
CA MET A 443 17.25 3.77 -18.51
C MET A 443 18.20 4.68 -19.29
N LEU A 444 18.58 5.82 -18.72
CA LEU A 444 19.52 6.77 -19.33
C LEU A 444 20.98 6.26 -19.35
N SER A 445 21.33 5.26 -18.56
CA SER A 445 22.68 4.67 -18.54
C SER A 445 22.85 3.47 -19.49
N GLY A 446 21.76 2.90 -20.01
CA GLY A 446 21.78 1.74 -20.90
C GLY A 446 21.85 2.10 -22.38
N GLU A 447 21.89 1.09 -23.25
CA GLU A 447 21.75 1.30 -24.70
C GLU A 447 20.38 1.90 -25.04
N HIS A 448 20.38 3.06 -25.69
CA HIS A 448 19.19 3.87 -25.97
C HIS A 448 18.37 3.31 -27.14
N LYS A 449 17.63 2.22 -26.92
CA LYS A 449 16.68 1.70 -27.92
C LYS A 449 15.36 2.47 -27.82
N PRO A 450 14.89 3.13 -28.90
CA PRO A 450 13.61 3.83 -28.91
C PRO A 450 12.42 2.93 -28.50
N GLU A 451 12.48 1.66 -28.89
CA GLU A 451 11.52 0.62 -28.53
C GLU A 451 11.30 0.50 -27.02
N SER A 452 12.38 0.35 -26.23
CA SER A 452 12.30 0.17 -24.78
C SER A 452 11.74 1.41 -24.06
N VAL A 453 12.04 2.60 -24.60
CA VAL A 453 11.50 3.86 -24.08
C VAL A 453 10.00 3.97 -24.37
N LEU A 454 9.58 3.64 -25.59
CA LEU A 454 8.18 3.68 -25.96
C LEU A 454 7.36 2.64 -25.18
N GLN A 455 7.90 1.44 -25.00
CA GLN A 455 7.30 0.39 -24.17
C GLN A 455 7.11 0.82 -22.71
N ALA A 456 8.07 1.54 -22.12
CA ALA A 456 7.94 2.03 -20.74
C ALA A 456 6.85 3.11 -20.57
N LEU A 457 6.44 3.75 -21.67
CA LEU A 457 5.39 4.76 -21.72
C LEU A 457 4.10 4.25 -22.36
N SER A 458 4.05 3.00 -22.83
CA SER A 458 2.88 2.43 -23.50
C SER A 458 1.68 2.33 -22.55
N ASP A 459 0.50 2.28 -23.15
CA ASP A 459 -0.78 2.17 -22.45
C ASP A 459 -1.02 3.29 -21.43
N ARG A 460 -0.47 4.48 -21.70
CA ARG A 460 -0.71 5.71 -20.94
C ARG A 460 -1.13 6.83 -21.88
N PRO A 461 -2.28 7.48 -21.63
CA PRO A 461 -2.73 8.59 -22.46
C PRO A 461 -2.02 9.88 -22.04
N PHE A 462 -1.26 10.48 -22.95
CA PHE A 462 -0.65 11.81 -22.78
C PHE A 462 -1.13 12.76 -23.88
N THR A 463 -1.12 14.07 -23.66
CA THR A 463 -1.38 15.03 -24.74
C THR A 463 -0.39 14.79 -25.89
N ALA A 464 -0.89 14.75 -27.13
CA ALA A 464 -0.08 14.38 -28.30
C ALA A 464 1.22 15.21 -28.44
N GLU A 465 1.17 16.50 -28.11
CA GLU A 465 2.35 17.40 -28.13
C GLU A 465 3.46 16.97 -27.17
N LEU A 466 3.14 16.34 -26.03
CA LEU A 466 4.10 15.99 -24.99
C LEU A 466 5.09 14.90 -25.42
N TRP A 467 4.69 14.03 -26.35
CA TRP A 467 5.51 12.92 -26.82
C TRP A 467 6.84 13.41 -27.40
N GLU A 468 6.80 14.31 -28.39
CA GLU A 468 8.01 14.83 -29.06
C GLU A 468 8.56 16.12 -28.44
N SER A 469 7.77 16.85 -27.64
CA SER A 469 8.26 18.07 -26.98
C SER A 469 8.96 17.82 -25.64
N THR A 470 8.67 16.69 -24.99
CA THR A 470 9.09 16.46 -23.59
C THR A 470 9.46 15.00 -23.30
N LEU A 471 8.55 14.05 -23.51
CA LEU A 471 8.67 12.68 -22.98
C LEU A 471 9.78 11.86 -23.67
N LEU A 472 9.80 11.84 -25.00
CA LEU A 472 10.80 11.12 -25.79
C LEU A 472 12.17 11.81 -25.75
N PRO A 473 12.30 13.14 -25.99
CA PRO A 473 13.60 13.81 -25.92
C PRO A 473 14.28 13.68 -24.54
N PHE A 474 13.49 13.62 -23.46
CA PHE A 474 14.04 13.47 -22.12
C PHE A 474 14.69 12.10 -21.88
N ARG A 475 14.11 11.03 -22.46
CA ARG A 475 14.56 9.62 -22.28
C ARG A 475 15.51 9.14 -23.37
N LEU A 476 15.45 9.74 -24.55
CA LEU A 476 16.28 9.43 -25.71
C LEU A 476 17.15 10.65 -26.05
N PRO A 477 18.39 10.70 -25.52
CA PRO A 477 19.34 11.75 -25.89
C PRO A 477 19.53 11.79 -27.41
N GLY A 478 19.38 12.99 -28.00
CA GLY A 478 19.49 13.15 -29.45
C GLY A 478 18.30 12.61 -30.25
N TYR A 479 17.14 12.42 -29.63
CA TYR A 479 15.90 12.01 -30.30
C TYR A 479 15.64 12.80 -31.58
N ARG A 480 15.37 12.06 -32.66
CA ARG A 480 14.95 12.59 -33.96
C ARG A 480 13.57 12.06 -34.30
N PRO A 481 12.64 12.91 -34.81
CA PRO A 481 11.29 12.48 -35.16
C PRO A 481 11.25 11.26 -36.09
N GLU A 482 12.24 11.13 -36.99
CA GLU A 482 12.35 10.01 -37.94
C GLU A 482 12.48 8.64 -37.24
N GLN A 483 13.07 8.59 -36.03
CA GLN A 483 13.22 7.34 -35.27
C GLN A 483 11.88 6.77 -34.80
N LEU A 484 10.92 7.66 -34.49
CA LEU A 484 9.57 7.23 -34.11
C LEU A 484 8.79 6.75 -35.35
N ASP A 485 8.97 7.42 -36.49
CA ASP A 485 8.33 6.99 -37.74
C ASP A 485 8.87 5.63 -38.21
N GLU A 486 10.19 5.41 -38.10
CA GLU A 486 10.83 4.13 -38.40
C GLU A 486 10.25 3.01 -37.51
N LEU A 487 10.19 3.23 -36.20
CA LEU A 487 9.61 2.26 -35.25
C LEU A 487 8.13 1.95 -35.53
N LEU A 488 7.33 2.95 -35.91
CA LEU A 488 5.93 2.73 -36.28
C LEU A 488 5.79 1.96 -37.59
N SER A 489 6.70 2.18 -38.53
CA SER A 489 6.70 1.46 -39.82
C SER A 489 7.09 -0.01 -39.69
N GLU A 490 7.80 -0.39 -38.62
CA GLU A 490 8.12 -1.79 -38.30
C GLU A 490 6.88 -2.61 -37.87
N GLY A 491 5.79 -1.93 -37.48
CA GLY A 491 4.55 -2.59 -37.07
C GLY A 491 4.61 -3.25 -35.69
N ILE A 492 5.54 -2.83 -34.83
CA ILE A 492 5.62 -3.28 -33.42
C ILE A 492 4.59 -2.51 -32.57
N PHE A 493 4.54 -1.20 -32.77
CA PHE A 493 3.64 -0.30 -32.07
C PHE A 493 2.65 0.37 -33.02
N PHE A 494 1.48 0.69 -32.49
CA PHE A 494 0.57 1.65 -33.10
C PHE A 494 0.15 2.69 -32.05
N TRP A 495 -0.41 3.80 -32.51
CA TRP A 495 -0.94 4.84 -31.63
C TRP A 495 -2.44 4.97 -31.81
N GLN A 496 -3.11 5.35 -30.73
CA GLN A 496 -4.53 5.68 -30.73
C GLN A 496 -4.70 7.06 -30.12
N LEU A 497 -5.59 7.86 -30.73
CA LEU A 497 -6.03 9.13 -30.17
C LEU A 497 -7.39 8.92 -29.52
N SER A 498 -7.52 9.28 -28.25
CA SER A 498 -8.79 9.26 -27.53
C SER A 498 -9.60 10.54 -27.81
N PRO A 499 -10.93 10.54 -27.59
CA PRO A 499 -11.79 11.71 -27.82
C PRO A 499 -11.38 12.97 -27.04
N ASP A 500 -10.70 12.82 -25.90
CA ASP A 500 -10.11 13.90 -25.10
C ASP A 500 -8.74 14.38 -25.63
N LYS A 501 -8.39 14.03 -26.88
CA LYS A 501 -7.16 14.42 -27.59
C LYS A 501 -5.87 13.96 -26.91
N LYS A 502 -5.93 12.89 -26.12
CA LYS A 502 -4.75 12.21 -25.60
C LYS A 502 -4.34 11.08 -26.54
N LEU A 503 -3.04 10.89 -26.68
CA LEU A 503 -2.43 9.89 -27.51
C LEU A 503 -1.72 8.87 -26.62
N SER A 504 -1.98 7.60 -26.89
CA SER A 504 -1.30 6.46 -26.27
C SER A 504 -0.73 5.53 -27.33
N PHE A 505 0.42 4.92 -27.03
CA PHE A 505 1.01 3.86 -27.85
C PHE A 505 0.70 2.50 -27.24
N HIS A 506 0.48 1.52 -28.11
CA HIS A 506 0.13 0.15 -27.76
C HIS A 506 0.89 -0.82 -28.66
N LEU A 507 1.08 -2.04 -28.18
CA LEU A 507 1.67 -3.12 -28.97
C LEU A 507 0.61 -3.73 -29.89
N TYR A 508 1.00 -4.07 -31.12
CA TYR A 508 0.09 -4.75 -32.07
C TYR A 508 -0.50 -6.06 -31.53
N GLU A 509 0.22 -6.75 -30.64
CA GLU A 509 -0.22 -8.00 -30.00
C GLU A 509 -1.42 -7.82 -29.06
N GLN A 510 -1.63 -6.60 -28.56
CA GLN A 510 -2.73 -6.26 -27.65
C GLN A 510 -4.05 -6.01 -28.40
N ILE A 511 -4.02 -5.95 -29.74
CA ILE A 511 -5.22 -5.73 -30.54
C ILE A 511 -6.17 -6.94 -30.46
N ASP A 512 -7.46 -6.65 -30.29
CA ASP A 512 -8.54 -7.60 -30.51
C ASP A 512 -9.01 -7.56 -31.97
N TRP A 513 -8.42 -8.41 -32.79
CA TRP A 513 -8.77 -8.55 -34.21
C TRP A 513 -10.16 -9.16 -34.45
N GLN A 514 -10.80 -9.71 -33.42
CA GLN A 514 -12.13 -10.33 -33.51
C GLN A 514 -13.26 -9.36 -33.15
N ALA A 515 -12.93 -8.17 -32.66
CA ALA A 515 -13.92 -7.19 -32.26
C ALA A 515 -14.80 -6.72 -33.41
N ASP A 516 -16.09 -6.54 -33.13
CA ASP A 516 -17.04 -5.99 -34.09
C ASP A 516 -16.92 -4.46 -34.17
N LEU A 517 -16.56 -3.96 -35.36
CA LEU A 517 -16.39 -2.55 -35.66
C LEU A 517 -17.61 -1.92 -36.37
N SER A 518 -18.69 -2.69 -36.53
CA SER A 518 -19.90 -2.27 -37.26
C SER A 518 -20.52 -0.98 -36.68
N GLY A 519 -20.62 -0.89 -35.34
CA GLY A 519 -21.23 0.27 -34.66
C GLY A 519 -20.51 1.59 -34.89
N ALA A 520 -19.18 1.59 -35.06
CA ALA A 520 -18.42 2.81 -35.36
C ALA A 520 -18.75 3.37 -36.75
N ALA A 521 -19.05 2.50 -37.73
CA ALA A 521 -19.43 2.90 -39.08
C ALA A 521 -20.86 3.47 -39.16
N GLU A 522 -21.72 3.16 -38.19
CA GLU A 522 -23.11 3.64 -38.14
C GLU A 522 -23.21 5.12 -37.75
N ALA A 523 -22.30 5.59 -36.90
CA ALA A 523 -22.24 6.99 -36.47
C ALA A 523 -21.66 7.95 -37.53
N LEU A 524 -21.04 7.44 -38.59
CA LEU A 524 -20.43 8.23 -39.66
C LEU A 524 -21.43 8.52 -40.79
N THR A 525 -21.28 9.68 -41.46
CA THR A 525 -22.16 10.07 -42.58
C THR A 525 -21.37 10.47 -43.83
N GLY A 526 -22.01 10.35 -44.99
CA GLY A 526 -21.44 10.80 -46.27
C GLY A 526 -20.11 10.13 -46.63
N LEU A 527 -19.14 10.94 -47.05
CA LEU A 527 -17.82 10.47 -47.50
C LEU A 527 -16.96 9.90 -46.37
N GLU A 528 -17.13 10.34 -45.11
CA GLU A 528 -16.41 9.77 -43.95
C GLU A 528 -16.69 8.27 -43.81
N LYS A 529 -17.97 7.89 -43.91
CA LYS A 529 -18.41 6.48 -43.84
C LYS A 529 -17.85 5.66 -44.99
N THR A 530 -17.78 6.22 -46.19
CA THR A 530 -17.21 5.56 -47.36
C THR A 530 -15.72 5.31 -47.21
N VAL A 531 -14.96 6.31 -46.73
CA VAL A 531 -13.52 6.18 -46.45
C VAL A 531 -13.26 5.13 -45.38
N TYR A 532 -13.98 5.20 -44.26
CA TYR A 532 -13.85 4.24 -43.16
C TYR A 532 -14.18 2.79 -43.60
N ASN A 533 -15.29 2.59 -44.31
CA ASN A 533 -15.66 1.27 -44.84
C ASN A 533 -14.66 0.74 -45.88
N THR A 534 -14.01 1.63 -46.64
CA THR A 534 -12.97 1.23 -47.58
C THR A 534 -11.73 0.75 -46.85
N LEU A 535 -11.32 1.42 -45.77
CA LEU A 535 -10.22 0.98 -44.90
C LEU A 535 -10.55 -0.34 -44.19
N LEU A 536 -11.78 -0.53 -43.70
CA LEU A 536 -12.23 -1.81 -43.13
C LEU A 536 -12.11 -2.98 -44.14
N LYS A 537 -12.44 -2.73 -45.42
CA LYS A 537 -12.43 -3.77 -46.46
C LYS A 537 -11.04 -4.04 -47.04
N ARG A 538 -10.26 -3.00 -47.30
CA ARG A 538 -8.94 -3.09 -47.96
C ARG A 538 -7.80 -3.26 -46.97
N GLY A 539 -8.03 -2.98 -45.68
CA GLY A 539 -6.98 -2.91 -44.68
C GLY A 539 -6.10 -1.66 -44.84
N SER A 540 -4.87 -1.75 -44.34
CA SER A 540 -3.92 -0.65 -44.33
C SER A 540 -3.67 -0.09 -45.73
N SER A 541 -4.03 1.18 -45.95
CA SER A 541 -4.03 1.82 -47.26
C SER A 541 -3.33 3.18 -47.24
N SER A 542 -2.46 3.43 -48.23
CA SER A 542 -1.87 4.75 -48.45
C SER A 542 -2.89 5.74 -49.02
N LEU A 543 -2.64 7.04 -48.88
CA LEU A 543 -3.49 8.08 -49.48
C LEU A 543 -3.67 7.91 -51.00
N ARG A 544 -2.65 7.39 -51.69
CA ARG A 544 -2.71 7.10 -53.14
C ARG A 544 -3.70 6.00 -53.48
N GLN A 545 -3.88 5.01 -52.60
CA GLN A 545 -4.83 3.91 -52.80
C GLN A 545 -6.28 4.31 -52.46
N LEU A 546 -6.46 5.47 -51.82
CA LEU A 546 -7.78 6.05 -51.50
C LEU A 546 -8.18 7.17 -52.47
N ALA A 547 -7.35 7.45 -53.49
CA ALA A 547 -7.55 8.54 -54.45
C ALA A 547 -8.83 8.40 -55.28
N ASP A 548 -9.31 7.17 -55.49
CA ASP A 548 -10.52 6.90 -56.28
C ASP A 548 -11.79 7.43 -55.61
N LEU A 549 -11.74 7.77 -54.32
CA LEU A 549 -12.90 8.19 -53.54
C LEU A 549 -13.17 9.71 -53.65
N ALA A 550 -12.12 10.52 -53.68
CA ALA A 550 -12.16 11.99 -53.79
C ALA A 550 -10.73 12.55 -53.99
N ASP A 551 -10.61 13.87 -54.15
CA ASP A 551 -9.31 14.53 -54.20
C ASP A 551 -8.46 14.24 -52.96
N HIS A 552 -7.13 14.11 -53.15
CA HIS A 552 -6.18 13.73 -52.11
C HIS A 552 -6.26 14.65 -50.88
N THR A 553 -6.47 15.94 -51.09
CA THR A 553 -6.57 16.92 -50.00
C THR A 553 -7.81 16.69 -49.14
N VAL A 554 -8.95 16.43 -49.79
CA VAL A 554 -10.23 16.14 -49.14
C VAL A 554 -10.16 14.83 -48.36
N VAL A 555 -9.61 13.77 -48.96
CA VAL A 555 -9.44 12.47 -48.28
C VAL A 555 -8.52 12.60 -47.08
N PHE A 556 -7.41 13.34 -47.21
CA PHE A 556 -6.49 13.58 -46.09
C PHE A 556 -7.18 14.32 -44.93
N ASP A 557 -7.96 15.36 -45.23
CA ASP A 557 -8.72 16.06 -44.19
C ASP A 557 -9.74 15.14 -43.53
N LEU A 558 -10.47 14.32 -44.28
CA LEU A 558 -11.39 13.32 -43.71
C LEU A 558 -10.67 12.32 -42.80
N LEU A 559 -9.47 11.87 -43.17
CA LEU A 559 -8.65 10.98 -42.34
C LEU A 559 -8.21 11.66 -41.04
N LEU A 560 -7.83 12.94 -41.07
CA LEU A 560 -7.54 13.71 -39.86
C LEU A 560 -8.77 13.85 -38.96
N HIS A 561 -9.98 14.07 -39.52
CA HIS A 561 -11.21 14.11 -38.73
C HIS A 561 -11.58 12.73 -38.14
N LEU A 562 -11.39 11.65 -38.88
CA LEU A 562 -11.58 10.28 -38.36
C LEU A 562 -10.54 9.94 -37.28
N MET A 563 -9.31 10.43 -37.41
CA MET A 563 -8.25 10.30 -36.42
C MET A 563 -8.62 11.05 -35.13
N GLU A 564 -9.14 12.28 -35.23
CA GLU A 564 -9.66 13.05 -34.09
C GLU A 564 -10.78 12.32 -33.34
N LYS A 565 -11.61 11.54 -34.07
CA LYS A 565 -12.64 10.66 -33.49
C LYS A 565 -12.07 9.36 -32.90
N GLY A 566 -10.77 9.11 -33.04
CA GLY A 566 -10.09 7.90 -32.55
C GLY A 566 -10.35 6.64 -33.37
N LEU A 567 -10.81 6.79 -34.63
CA LEU A 567 -11.26 5.68 -35.47
C LEU A 567 -10.20 5.17 -36.44
N VAL A 568 -9.20 5.98 -36.76
CA VAL A 568 -8.11 5.61 -37.67
C VAL A 568 -6.76 6.07 -37.11
N TYR A 569 -5.71 5.34 -37.46
CA TYR A 569 -4.32 5.68 -37.18
C TYR A 569 -3.47 5.49 -38.44
N ALA A 570 -2.23 5.97 -38.41
CA ALA A 570 -1.24 5.72 -39.44
C ALA A 570 0.01 5.03 -38.88
N ASP A 571 0.70 4.24 -39.69
CA ASP A 571 2.01 3.62 -39.39
C ASP A 571 3.19 4.64 -39.40
N SER A 572 2.89 5.91 -39.12
CA SER A 572 3.80 7.05 -39.07
C SER A 572 3.23 8.10 -38.11
N PHE A 573 4.09 8.87 -37.44
CA PHE A 573 3.66 9.96 -36.56
C PHE A 573 3.47 11.28 -37.33
N MET A 574 3.88 11.32 -38.61
CA MET A 574 3.76 12.49 -39.48
C MET A 574 2.36 13.13 -39.54
N PRO A 575 1.25 12.37 -39.63
CA PRO A 575 -0.09 12.96 -39.61
C PRO A 575 -0.42 13.70 -38.31
N VAL A 576 0.04 13.17 -37.17
CA VAL A 576 -0.14 13.79 -35.84
C VAL A 576 0.62 15.12 -35.79
N ARG A 577 1.85 15.18 -36.33
CA ARG A 577 2.63 16.43 -36.42
C ARG A 577 1.93 17.48 -37.28
N ALA A 578 1.37 17.08 -38.42
CA ALA A 578 0.62 17.98 -39.29
C ALA A 578 -0.65 18.51 -38.61
N TRP A 579 -1.35 17.65 -37.88
CA TRP A 579 -2.52 17.99 -37.08
C TRP A 579 -2.19 19.02 -35.98
N LEU A 580 -1.16 18.76 -35.16
CA LEU A 580 -0.71 19.70 -34.12
C LEU A 580 -0.33 21.08 -34.69
N SER A 581 0.35 21.09 -35.84
CA SER A 581 0.75 22.35 -36.51
C SER A 581 -0.44 23.16 -37.05
N SER A 582 -1.57 22.50 -37.32
CA SER A 582 -2.79 23.14 -37.81
C SER A 582 -3.64 23.69 -36.66
N ALA A 583 -3.56 23.06 -35.47
CA ALA A 583 -4.23 23.52 -34.26
C ALA A 583 -3.53 24.73 -33.60
N ASN A 584 -2.19 24.79 -33.66
CA ASN A 584 -1.38 25.87 -33.09
C ASN A 584 -0.96 26.91 -34.15
N THR A 585 -1.94 27.66 -34.66
CA THR A 585 -1.81 28.59 -35.81
C THR A 585 -0.73 29.67 -35.65
N GLU A 586 -0.32 29.98 -34.41
CA GLU A 586 0.58 31.10 -34.09
C GLU A 586 2.08 30.76 -34.17
N GLN A 587 2.47 29.49 -34.22
CA GLN A 587 3.88 29.10 -33.97
C GLN A 587 4.73 28.83 -35.22
N LEU A 588 4.12 28.57 -36.40
CA LEU A 588 4.86 28.15 -37.60
C LEU A 588 4.58 29.02 -38.85
N PRO A 589 5.63 29.44 -39.60
CA PRO A 589 5.47 30.16 -40.86
C PRO A 589 4.62 29.38 -41.88
N PRO A 590 3.79 30.05 -42.70
CA PRO A 590 2.90 29.39 -43.67
C PRO A 590 3.60 28.39 -44.60
N ALA A 591 4.81 28.70 -45.07
CA ALA A 591 5.58 27.84 -45.96
C ALA A 591 6.03 26.52 -45.29
N GLN A 592 6.38 26.56 -44.00
CA GLN A 592 6.75 25.36 -43.25
C GLN A 592 5.53 24.47 -42.98
N ARG A 593 4.38 25.07 -42.67
CA ARG A 593 3.10 24.36 -42.52
C ARG A 593 2.70 23.62 -43.80
N ALA A 594 2.78 24.29 -44.95
CA ALA A 594 2.50 23.68 -46.24
C ALA A 594 3.42 22.48 -46.54
N ARG A 595 4.72 22.57 -46.20
CA ARG A 595 5.69 21.47 -46.36
C ARG A 595 5.38 20.28 -45.45
N LEU A 596 5.07 20.53 -44.18
CA LEU A 596 4.70 19.47 -43.22
C LEU A 596 3.44 18.73 -43.68
N ARG A 597 2.42 19.48 -44.09
CA ARG A 597 1.17 18.92 -44.61
C ARG A 597 1.40 18.10 -45.88
N SER A 598 2.19 18.61 -46.82
CA SER A 598 2.57 17.86 -48.03
C SER A 598 3.31 16.56 -47.70
N ARG A 599 4.26 16.59 -46.75
CA ARG A 599 4.96 15.36 -46.30
C ARG A 599 4.00 14.37 -45.66
N ALA A 600 3.08 14.83 -44.80
CA ALA A 600 2.10 13.97 -44.13
C ALA A 600 1.15 13.29 -45.14
N MET A 601 0.77 13.98 -46.22
CA MET A 601 -0.03 13.37 -47.30
C MET A 601 0.73 12.26 -48.06
N SER A 602 2.06 12.32 -48.08
CA SER A 602 2.93 11.33 -48.71
C SER A 602 3.49 10.27 -47.75
N SER A 603 3.18 10.37 -46.45
CA SER A 603 3.76 9.52 -45.40
C SER A 603 2.69 8.68 -44.73
N GLY A 604 3.01 7.41 -44.56
CA GLY A 604 2.23 6.43 -43.83
C GLY A 604 1.04 5.84 -44.57
N ARG A 605 0.67 4.63 -44.15
CA ARG A 605 -0.55 3.92 -44.50
C ARG A 605 -1.54 4.05 -43.35
N TRP A 606 -2.79 4.31 -43.71
CA TRP A 606 -3.88 4.49 -42.77
C TRP A 606 -4.59 3.17 -42.54
N SER A 607 -4.92 2.93 -41.28
CA SER A 607 -5.61 1.73 -40.81
C SER A 607 -6.72 2.11 -39.83
N VAL A 608 -7.72 1.25 -39.71
CA VAL A 608 -8.77 1.41 -38.70
C VAL A 608 -8.22 1.01 -37.33
N VAL A 609 -8.58 1.77 -36.29
CA VAL A 609 -8.27 1.43 -34.90
C VAL A 609 -9.17 0.29 -34.46
N TYR A 610 -8.56 -0.81 -34.05
CA TYR A 610 -9.25 -1.92 -33.38
C TYR A 610 -9.16 -1.73 -31.87
N PRO A 611 -10.18 -2.16 -31.10
CA PRO A 611 -10.10 -2.12 -29.65
C PRO A 611 -9.00 -3.06 -29.14
N LEU A 612 -8.47 -2.73 -27.97
CA LEU A 612 -7.52 -3.58 -27.26
C LEU A 612 -8.26 -4.75 -26.60
N ARG A 613 -7.58 -5.89 -26.48
CA ARG A 613 -8.09 -7.04 -25.72
C ARG A 613 -8.39 -6.62 -24.29
N THR A 614 -9.52 -7.08 -23.77
CA THR A 614 -9.84 -6.92 -22.36
C THR A 614 -8.79 -7.64 -21.53
N THR A 615 -8.08 -6.87 -20.70
CA THR A 615 -7.09 -7.38 -19.76
C THR A 615 -7.76 -7.66 -18.43
N ASP A 616 -7.46 -8.82 -17.86
CA ASP A 616 -7.79 -9.16 -16.48
C ASP A 616 -7.18 -8.12 -15.52
N ILE A 617 -7.87 -7.88 -14.40
CA ILE A 617 -7.36 -7.14 -13.24
C ILE A 617 -5.98 -7.63 -12.83
N GLU A 618 -5.71 -8.95 -12.85
CA GLU A 618 -4.38 -9.51 -12.57
C GLU A 618 -3.31 -8.95 -13.52
N GLN A 619 -3.59 -8.93 -14.83
CA GLN A 619 -2.66 -8.37 -15.81
C GLN A 619 -2.48 -6.86 -15.65
N LYS A 620 -3.54 -6.12 -15.32
CA LYS A 620 -3.47 -4.68 -15.02
C LYS A 620 -2.61 -4.41 -13.79
N LEU A 621 -2.71 -5.24 -12.75
CA LEU A 621 -1.86 -5.17 -11.57
C LEU A 621 -0.39 -5.49 -11.91
N GLU A 622 -0.14 -6.50 -12.74
CA GLU A 622 1.21 -6.81 -13.22
C GLU A 622 1.83 -5.62 -13.97
N GLN A 623 1.05 -4.98 -14.85
CA GLN A 623 1.47 -3.76 -15.54
C GLN A 623 1.70 -2.59 -14.55
N ALA A 624 0.88 -2.46 -13.52
CA ALA A 624 1.04 -1.43 -12.49
C ALA A 624 2.35 -1.64 -11.71
N PHE A 625 2.62 -2.87 -11.24
CA PHE A 625 3.86 -3.19 -10.53
C PHE A 625 5.12 -3.08 -11.41
N ALA A 626 5.01 -3.36 -12.71
CA ALA A 626 6.11 -3.11 -13.65
C ALA A 626 6.48 -1.62 -13.75
N ARG A 627 5.53 -0.72 -13.46
CA ARG A 627 5.69 0.74 -13.55
C ARG A 627 6.11 1.37 -12.22
N VAL A 628 5.56 0.88 -11.11
CA VAL A 628 5.78 1.41 -9.77
C VAL A 628 5.98 0.27 -8.78
N ILE A 629 6.91 0.44 -7.84
CA ILE A 629 7.15 -0.56 -6.79
C ILE A 629 5.99 -0.64 -5.79
N VAL A 630 5.35 0.51 -5.54
CA VAL A 630 4.24 0.63 -4.59
C VAL A 630 2.95 0.93 -5.35
N VAL A 631 2.02 -0.02 -5.31
CA VAL A 631 0.69 0.10 -5.89
C VAL A 631 -0.30 0.51 -4.80
N CYS A 632 -0.99 1.60 -5.04
CA CYS A 632 -2.07 2.14 -4.21
C CYS A 632 -3.11 2.79 -5.13
N ARG A 633 -4.21 3.29 -4.57
CA ARG A 633 -5.26 3.94 -5.37
C ARG A 633 -4.74 5.05 -6.28
N ALA A 634 -3.77 5.85 -5.82
CA ALA A 634 -3.20 6.94 -6.62
C ALA A 634 -2.21 6.49 -7.71
N THR A 635 -1.70 5.26 -7.66
CA THR A 635 -0.68 4.77 -8.60
C THR A 635 -1.18 3.64 -9.49
N TYR A 636 -2.34 3.06 -9.17
CA TYR A 636 -3.03 2.08 -10.00
C TYR A 636 -3.72 2.74 -11.20
N PRO A 637 -3.41 2.31 -12.43
CA PRO A 637 -3.95 2.93 -13.64
C PRO A 637 -5.34 2.41 -14.07
N GLY A 638 -5.87 1.37 -13.40
CA GLY A 638 -7.15 0.75 -13.78
C GLY A 638 -8.37 1.43 -13.17
N ASP A 639 -9.53 1.17 -13.77
CA ASP A 639 -10.79 1.86 -13.43
C ASP A 639 -11.41 1.41 -12.10
N SER A 640 -11.21 0.14 -11.71
CA SER A 640 -11.75 -0.44 -10.47
C SER A 640 -10.64 -0.76 -9.47
N TRP A 641 -10.46 0.10 -8.48
CA TRP A 641 -9.53 -0.15 -7.37
C TRP A 641 -10.05 -1.24 -6.43
N ASP A 642 -11.37 -1.38 -6.28
CA ASP A 642 -11.96 -2.35 -5.36
C ASP A 642 -11.76 -3.80 -5.83
N GLU A 643 -11.97 -4.05 -7.12
CA GLU A 643 -11.63 -5.33 -7.76
C GLU A 643 -10.13 -5.62 -7.66
N ALA A 644 -9.29 -4.62 -7.90
CA ALA A 644 -7.84 -4.74 -7.74
C ALA A 644 -7.45 -5.09 -6.29
N MET A 645 -8.16 -4.54 -5.29
CA MET A 645 -7.96 -4.89 -3.89
C MET A 645 -8.33 -6.34 -3.57
N GLU A 646 -9.35 -6.92 -4.20
CA GLU A 646 -9.69 -8.33 -3.99
C GLU A 646 -8.56 -9.27 -4.44
N VAL A 647 -8.00 -8.99 -5.62
CA VAL A 647 -6.84 -9.71 -6.15
C VAL A 647 -5.61 -9.48 -5.26
N LEU A 648 -5.34 -8.23 -4.87
CA LEU A 648 -4.20 -7.89 -4.00
C LEU A 648 -4.31 -8.53 -2.59
N ARG A 649 -5.52 -8.69 -2.05
CA ARG A 649 -5.76 -9.43 -0.79
C ARG A 649 -5.46 -10.92 -0.96
N THR A 650 -5.81 -11.48 -2.11
CA THR A 650 -5.46 -12.87 -2.47
C THR A 650 -3.94 -13.03 -2.62
N GLN A 651 -3.27 -12.07 -3.26
CA GLN A 651 -1.80 -12.03 -3.37
C GLN A 651 -1.12 -11.83 -2.01
N GLU A 652 -1.72 -11.08 -1.09
CA GLU A 652 -1.26 -10.95 0.30
C GLU A 652 -1.38 -12.28 1.05
N TYR A 653 -2.54 -12.94 0.95
CA TYR A 653 -2.79 -14.22 1.59
C TYR A 653 -1.84 -15.33 1.09
N THR A 654 -1.52 -15.32 -0.21
CA THR A 654 -0.58 -16.26 -0.84
C THR A 654 0.89 -15.88 -0.68
N GLY A 655 1.19 -14.71 -0.10
CA GLY A 655 2.56 -14.23 0.14
C GLY A 655 3.29 -13.68 -1.08
N GLN A 656 2.58 -13.39 -2.18
CA GLN A 656 3.14 -12.76 -3.38
C GLN A 656 3.29 -11.24 -3.22
N ALA A 657 2.37 -10.62 -2.48
CA ALA A 657 2.39 -9.20 -2.17
C ALA A 657 2.34 -8.98 -0.66
N ARG A 658 2.82 -7.80 -0.22
CA ARG A 658 2.68 -7.32 1.15
C ARG A 658 1.87 -6.06 1.17
N ARG A 659 0.98 -5.97 2.16
CA ARG A 659 0.20 -4.78 2.47
C ARG A 659 0.84 -4.01 3.62
N GLY A 660 0.80 -2.68 3.54
CA GLY A 660 1.28 -1.81 4.61
C GLY A 660 1.26 -0.34 4.25
N TYR A 661 1.86 0.49 5.10
CA TYR A 661 2.16 1.89 4.83
C TYR A 661 3.65 2.03 4.57
N PHE A 662 4.06 1.79 3.33
CA PHE A 662 5.47 1.79 2.96
C PHE A 662 6.03 3.20 2.82
N ILE A 663 5.24 4.13 2.27
CA ILE A 663 5.62 5.51 1.98
C ILE A 663 4.61 6.47 2.63
N ALA A 664 5.08 7.45 3.39
CA ALA A 664 4.25 8.52 3.92
C ALA A 664 3.79 9.47 2.79
N GLY A 665 2.53 9.91 2.82
CA GLY A 665 1.97 10.84 1.84
C GLY A 665 1.35 10.19 0.59
N LEU A 666 1.53 8.88 0.38
CA LEU A 666 0.70 8.13 -0.58
C LEU A 666 -0.63 7.75 0.08
N PRO A 667 -1.77 7.90 -0.63
CA PRO A 667 -3.08 7.70 -0.04
C PRO A 667 -3.44 6.22 0.14
N GLY A 668 -4.20 5.94 1.19
CA GLY A 668 -4.83 4.64 1.44
C GLY A 668 -3.85 3.48 1.63
N LEU A 669 -4.36 2.26 1.45
CA LEU A 669 -3.58 1.03 1.58
C LEU A 669 -2.60 0.89 0.42
N GLN A 670 -1.36 0.54 0.76
CA GLN A 670 -0.28 0.35 -0.20
C GLN A 670 0.11 -1.13 -0.26
N TYR A 671 0.39 -1.59 -1.47
CA TYR A 671 0.83 -2.94 -1.77
C TYR A 671 2.18 -2.91 -2.49
N MET A 672 3.03 -3.87 -2.17
CA MET A 672 4.34 -4.05 -2.78
C MET A 672 4.60 -5.54 -2.93
N ARG A 673 5.30 -5.96 -4.00
CA ARG A 673 5.64 -7.37 -4.19
C ARG A 673 6.63 -7.85 -3.14
N GLU A 674 6.56 -9.13 -2.80
CA GLU A 674 7.53 -9.77 -1.91
C GLU A 674 8.96 -9.67 -2.47
N SER A 675 9.12 -9.82 -3.79
CA SER A 675 10.41 -9.65 -4.49
C SER A 675 11.01 -8.26 -4.29
N ASP A 676 10.15 -7.25 -4.12
CA ASP A 676 10.54 -5.85 -4.14
C ASP A 676 10.81 -5.31 -2.73
N VAL A 677 10.55 -6.10 -1.68
CA VAL A 677 10.82 -5.73 -0.28
C VAL A 677 12.30 -5.43 -0.06
N ALA A 678 13.21 -6.14 -0.73
CA ALA A 678 14.65 -5.86 -0.65
C ALA A 678 15.00 -4.46 -1.17
N PHE A 679 14.23 -3.92 -2.12
CA PHE A 679 14.43 -2.56 -2.64
C PHE A 679 14.08 -1.49 -1.60
N LEU A 680 13.32 -1.80 -0.53
CA LEU A 680 13.13 -0.88 0.59
C LEU A 680 14.43 -0.50 1.30
N GLN A 681 15.47 -1.34 1.21
CA GLN A 681 16.80 -1.00 1.72
C GLN A 681 17.57 -0.10 0.75
N GLN A 682 17.35 -0.26 -0.57
CA GLN A 682 17.93 0.64 -1.58
C GLN A 682 17.35 2.05 -1.49
N LEU A 683 16.10 2.22 -1.02
CA LEU A 683 15.49 3.53 -0.74
C LEU A 683 16.29 4.41 0.23
N GLN A 684 17.15 3.83 1.08
CA GLN A 684 18.03 4.57 1.99
C GLN A 684 19.37 4.97 1.35
N GLN A 685 19.77 4.31 0.27
CA GLN A 685 21.10 4.42 -0.35
C GLN A 685 21.06 5.11 -1.73
N THR A 686 19.87 5.32 -2.29
CA THR A 686 19.69 6.02 -3.57
C THR A 686 19.85 7.52 -3.39
N GLY A 687 21.10 8.01 -3.39
CA GLY A 687 21.30 9.44 -3.35
C GLY A 687 22.75 9.88 -3.45
N ARG A 688 23.25 10.05 -4.68
CA ARG A 688 24.21 11.12 -5.01
C ARG A 688 23.93 11.59 -6.43
N GLY A 689 23.24 12.73 -6.57
CA GLY A 689 23.08 13.42 -7.85
C GLY A 689 21.76 14.17 -7.96
N ILE A 690 21.81 15.35 -8.56
CA ILE A 690 20.64 16.19 -8.88
C ILE A 690 20.20 15.87 -10.30
N ILE A 691 18.88 15.88 -10.55
CA ILE A 691 18.31 15.75 -11.89
C ILE A 691 17.18 16.75 -12.07
N TRP A 692 17.09 17.39 -13.23
CA TRP A 692 15.89 18.11 -13.65
C TRP A 692 14.94 17.16 -14.37
N LEU A 693 13.68 17.16 -13.94
CA LEU A 693 12.58 16.47 -14.60
C LEU A 693 11.56 17.50 -15.12
N PRO A 694 10.99 17.30 -16.31
CA PRO A 694 9.77 18.02 -16.69
C PRO A 694 8.66 17.73 -15.68
N ALA A 695 7.91 18.75 -15.26
CA ALA A 695 6.85 18.57 -14.26
C ALA A 695 5.77 17.57 -14.74
N VAL A 696 5.46 17.57 -16.03
CA VAL A 696 4.49 16.64 -16.64
C VAL A 696 4.98 15.19 -16.71
N ASP A 697 6.27 14.92 -16.50
CA ASP A 697 6.85 13.59 -16.65
C ASP A 697 6.28 12.59 -15.62
N PRO A 698 5.89 11.36 -16.01
CA PRO A 698 5.29 10.39 -15.09
C PRO A 698 6.19 9.99 -13.90
N ALA A 699 7.51 10.14 -14.01
CA ALA A 699 8.43 9.84 -12.90
C ALA A 699 8.58 10.98 -11.89
N GLN A 700 7.93 12.12 -12.13
CA GLN A 700 7.80 13.22 -11.19
C GLN A 700 6.48 13.03 -10.42
N PRO A 701 6.51 12.66 -9.12
CA PRO A 701 5.30 12.31 -8.37
C PRO A 701 4.65 13.46 -7.58
N TRP A 702 5.38 14.56 -7.32
CA TRP A 702 4.90 15.67 -6.49
C TRP A 702 3.77 16.46 -7.19
N GLY A 703 2.67 16.68 -6.49
CA GLY A 703 1.42 17.22 -7.01
C GLY A 703 0.61 16.23 -7.85
N LYS A 704 1.07 14.98 -8.00
CA LYS A 704 0.35 13.87 -8.64
C LYS A 704 -0.06 12.84 -7.59
N SER A 705 0.77 11.81 -7.40
CA SER A 705 0.55 10.78 -6.38
C SER A 705 1.00 11.21 -4.98
N LEU A 706 1.96 12.13 -4.89
CA LEU A 706 2.40 12.74 -3.63
C LEU A 706 1.93 14.19 -3.55
N THR A 707 1.46 14.62 -2.38
CA THR A 707 1.13 16.02 -2.13
C THR A 707 2.39 16.89 -2.02
N HIS A 708 2.32 18.14 -2.48
CA HIS A 708 3.43 19.08 -2.28
C HIS A 708 3.59 19.41 -0.79
N SER A 709 4.83 19.59 -0.34
CA SER A 709 5.10 20.29 0.92
C SER A 709 4.65 21.75 0.81
N GLN A 710 4.17 22.35 1.92
CA GLN A 710 3.56 23.69 1.95
C GLN A 710 4.37 24.78 1.22
N ASP A 711 5.71 24.75 1.29
CA ASP A 711 6.57 25.77 0.68
C ASP A 711 7.24 25.36 -0.66
N ARG A 712 6.95 24.15 -1.15
CA ARG A 712 7.63 23.56 -2.34
C ARG A 712 6.66 23.19 -3.45
N SER A 713 5.54 23.89 -3.52
CA SER A 713 4.51 23.71 -4.54
C SER A 713 4.88 24.36 -5.88
N PHE A 714 4.53 23.69 -6.96
CA PHE A 714 4.72 24.16 -8.34
C PHE A 714 3.66 23.59 -9.26
N LEU A 715 3.44 24.23 -10.41
CA LEU A 715 2.42 23.81 -11.37
C LEU A 715 2.90 22.64 -12.25
N ILE A 716 2.04 21.64 -12.43
CA ILE A 716 2.28 20.50 -13.31
C ILE A 716 1.74 20.83 -14.70
N VAL A 717 2.48 21.67 -15.41
CA VAL A 717 2.13 22.12 -16.75
C VAL A 717 3.31 21.96 -17.71
N PRO A 718 3.05 21.82 -19.03
CA PRO A 718 4.11 21.86 -20.03
C PRO A 718 4.95 23.14 -19.89
N GLY A 719 6.26 23.03 -20.01
CA GLY A 719 7.17 24.18 -19.82
C GLY A 719 7.60 24.45 -18.38
N THR A 720 7.16 23.64 -17.40
CA THR A 720 7.72 23.63 -16.04
C THR A 720 8.69 22.45 -15.89
N ALA A 721 9.84 22.68 -15.25
CA ALA A 721 10.81 21.65 -14.90
C ALA A 721 11.24 21.80 -13.44
N VAL A 722 11.39 20.69 -12.72
CA VAL A 722 11.76 20.67 -11.29
C VAL A 722 13.09 19.94 -11.09
N ALA A 723 13.97 20.51 -10.28
CA ALA A 723 15.19 19.88 -9.82
C ALA A 723 14.90 19.02 -8.59
N LEU A 724 15.23 17.74 -8.67
CA LEU A 724 15.13 16.79 -7.56
C LEU A 724 16.51 16.37 -7.10
N GLN A 725 16.76 16.48 -5.79
CA GLN A 725 17.89 15.89 -5.09
C GLN A 725 17.36 14.83 -4.15
N GLU A 726 17.72 13.57 -4.39
CA GLU A 726 17.23 12.44 -3.57
C GLU A 726 15.69 12.44 -3.44
N GLY A 727 15.00 12.82 -4.51
CA GLY A 727 13.54 12.92 -4.56
C GLY A 727 12.96 14.20 -3.95
N ARG A 728 13.74 15.01 -3.23
CA ARG A 728 13.31 16.30 -2.68
C ARG A 728 13.37 17.41 -3.75
N PRO A 729 12.31 18.22 -3.93
CA PRO A 729 12.36 19.39 -4.81
C PRO A 729 13.28 20.48 -4.24
N ILE A 730 14.30 20.88 -4.99
CA ILE A 730 15.27 21.91 -4.56
C ILE A 730 15.17 23.23 -5.35
N ALA A 731 14.72 23.17 -6.61
CA ALA A 731 14.45 24.33 -7.44
C ALA A 731 13.42 23.99 -8.51
N VAL A 732 12.74 25.00 -9.05
CA VAL A 732 11.80 24.85 -10.17
C VAL A 732 11.99 25.97 -11.17
N LEU A 733 11.89 25.60 -12.44
CA LEU A 733 11.88 26.49 -13.59
C LEU A 733 10.49 26.49 -14.19
N GLU A 734 9.81 27.62 -14.15
CA GLU A 734 8.46 27.82 -14.67
C GLU A 734 8.51 28.66 -15.95
N ARG A 735 7.40 28.67 -16.71
CA ARG A 735 7.22 29.50 -17.91
C ARG A 735 8.31 29.27 -18.96
N GLN A 736 8.59 28.00 -19.28
CA GLN A 736 9.64 27.59 -20.22
C GLN A 736 11.04 28.07 -19.81
N GLY A 737 11.30 28.07 -18.49
CA GLY A 737 12.59 28.45 -17.91
C GLY A 737 12.80 29.95 -17.73
N GLN A 738 11.75 30.77 -17.87
CA GLN A 738 11.84 32.22 -17.64
C GLN A 738 11.84 32.60 -16.16
N GLN A 739 11.26 31.75 -15.30
CA GLN A 739 11.15 32.02 -13.87
C GLN A 739 11.83 30.90 -13.08
N LEU A 740 12.87 31.25 -12.32
CA LEU A 740 13.56 30.35 -11.40
C LEU A 740 13.05 30.61 -9.98
N ARG A 741 12.52 29.57 -9.33
CA ARG A 741 12.25 29.57 -7.89
C ARG A 741 13.17 28.56 -7.22
N VAL A 742 13.77 28.96 -6.10
CA VAL A 742 14.75 28.15 -5.36
C VAL A 742 14.18 27.81 -4.00
N PHE A 743 14.21 26.53 -3.64
CA PHE A 743 13.77 26.03 -2.34
C PHE A 743 14.93 25.63 -1.44
N ASP A 744 16.11 25.37 -2.02
CA ASP A 744 17.32 24.98 -1.30
C ASP A 744 18.54 25.64 -1.96
N GLN A 745 19.21 26.52 -1.22
CA GLN A 745 20.30 27.34 -1.77
C GLN A 745 21.62 26.59 -1.81
N ASP A 746 21.86 25.71 -0.85
CA ASP A 746 23.14 25.01 -0.69
C ASP A 746 23.46 24.12 -1.90
N CYS A 747 22.41 23.61 -2.56
CA CYS A 747 22.53 22.71 -3.71
C CYS A 747 22.25 23.40 -5.05
N LEU A 748 22.03 24.72 -5.07
CA LEU A 748 21.61 25.45 -6.28
C LEU A 748 22.66 25.44 -7.40
N VAL A 749 23.94 25.62 -7.07
CA VAL A 749 25.04 25.63 -8.07
C VAL A 749 25.10 24.30 -8.80
N ASP A 750 25.07 23.19 -8.06
CA ASP A 750 25.10 21.85 -8.64
C ASP A 750 23.82 21.54 -9.42
N ALA A 751 22.66 22.05 -8.97
CA ALA A 751 21.41 21.95 -9.71
C ALA A 751 21.50 22.68 -11.06
N LEU A 752 22.02 23.90 -11.10
CA LEU A 752 22.17 24.67 -12.33
C LEU A 752 23.23 24.05 -13.26
N ARG A 753 24.31 23.47 -12.72
CA ARG A 753 25.26 22.69 -13.53
C ARG A 753 24.57 21.49 -14.18
N ALA A 754 23.80 20.71 -13.43
CA ALA A 754 23.02 19.59 -13.97
C ALA A 754 22.02 20.06 -15.04
N LEU A 755 21.36 21.20 -14.83
CA LEU A 755 20.47 21.82 -15.82
C LEU A 755 21.19 22.10 -17.14
N THR A 756 22.37 22.76 -17.10
CA THR A 756 23.09 23.13 -18.32
C THR A 756 23.50 21.91 -19.13
N VAL A 757 23.90 20.81 -18.48
CA VAL A 757 24.20 19.53 -19.14
C VAL A 757 22.94 18.98 -19.81
N GLN A 758 21.83 18.85 -19.07
CA GLN A 758 20.57 18.33 -19.62
C GLN A 758 19.99 19.22 -20.73
N PHE A 759 20.19 20.53 -20.66
CA PHE A 759 19.75 21.48 -21.68
C PHE A 759 20.59 21.40 -22.95
N LYS A 760 21.91 21.18 -22.85
CA LYS A 760 22.79 20.93 -24.01
C LYS A 760 22.40 19.64 -24.73
N GLU A 761 22.10 18.59 -23.98
CA GLU A 761 21.67 17.29 -24.49
C GLU A 761 20.24 17.26 -25.06
N LYS A 762 19.56 18.42 -25.10
CA LYS A 762 18.16 18.57 -25.55
C LYS A 762 17.17 17.73 -24.72
N ARG A 763 17.51 17.36 -23.47
CA ARG A 763 16.61 16.60 -22.59
C ARG A 763 15.57 17.49 -21.91
N ILE A 764 15.98 18.69 -21.49
CA ILE A 764 15.09 19.70 -20.90
C ILE A 764 14.95 20.86 -21.89
N PHE A 765 13.71 21.28 -22.13
CA PHE A 765 13.36 22.31 -23.11
C PHE A 765 14.03 22.10 -24.50
N PRO A 766 13.79 20.95 -25.17
CA PRO A 766 14.44 20.59 -26.43
C PRO A 766 14.26 21.65 -27.52
N LEU A 767 13.06 22.26 -27.58
CA LEU A 767 12.66 23.22 -28.60
C LEU A 767 13.34 24.60 -28.46
N LEU A 768 13.96 24.91 -27.32
CA LEU A 768 14.60 26.20 -27.08
C LEU A 768 16.08 26.16 -27.48
N ASN A 769 16.52 27.11 -28.31
CA ASN A 769 17.95 27.28 -28.65
C ASN A 769 18.75 28.03 -27.56
N ARG A 770 18.05 28.78 -26.71
CA ARG A 770 18.62 29.49 -25.57
C ARG A 770 17.65 29.44 -24.40
N LEU A 771 18.19 29.32 -23.19
CA LEU A 771 17.42 29.39 -21.96
C LEU A 771 17.60 30.78 -21.35
N SER A 772 16.51 31.54 -21.17
CA SER A 772 16.56 32.91 -20.67
C SER A 772 15.78 33.02 -19.35
N VAL A 773 16.50 33.10 -18.24
CA VAL A 773 15.93 33.30 -16.89
C VAL A 773 15.78 34.80 -16.64
N LYS A 774 14.54 35.26 -16.49
CA LYS A 774 14.19 36.67 -16.27
C LYS A 774 13.89 36.95 -14.80
N ASP A 775 13.08 36.09 -14.19
CA ASP A 775 12.68 36.21 -12.80
C ASP A 775 13.50 35.21 -11.97
N PHE A 776 14.31 35.71 -11.03
CA PHE A 776 15.15 34.88 -10.16
C PHE A 776 15.41 35.58 -8.82
N PRO A 777 15.61 34.85 -7.71
CA PRO A 777 16.01 35.43 -6.43
C PRO A 777 17.37 36.13 -6.54
N SER A 778 17.55 37.27 -5.85
CA SER A 778 18.81 38.04 -5.87
C SER A 778 20.04 37.22 -5.47
N GLU A 779 19.86 36.26 -4.57
CA GLU A 779 20.90 35.36 -4.06
C GLU A 779 21.34 34.31 -5.10
N SER A 780 20.55 34.07 -6.15
CA SER A 780 20.86 33.11 -7.22
C SER A 780 21.84 33.63 -8.27
N VAL A 781 22.21 34.92 -8.23
CA VAL A 781 23.06 35.58 -9.23
C VAL A 781 24.44 34.93 -9.34
N GLY A 782 25.09 34.64 -8.21
CA GLY A 782 26.40 33.96 -8.20
C GLY A 782 26.32 32.56 -8.79
N ALA A 783 25.31 31.79 -8.37
CA ALA A 783 25.12 30.41 -8.84
C ALA A 783 24.82 30.32 -10.35
N LEU A 784 24.07 31.28 -10.91
CA LEU A 784 23.80 31.36 -12.36
C LEU A 784 25.08 31.64 -13.15
N SER A 785 25.92 32.57 -12.68
CA SER A 785 27.21 32.85 -13.30
C SER A 785 28.15 31.65 -13.23
N ASP A 786 28.24 30.97 -12.09
CA ASP A 786 29.08 29.79 -11.88
C ASP A 786 28.65 28.58 -12.72
N ALA A 787 27.37 28.49 -13.05
CA ALA A 787 26.83 27.48 -13.97
C ALA A 787 27.04 27.84 -15.46
N GLY A 788 27.57 29.02 -15.77
CA GLY A 788 27.89 29.45 -17.14
C GLY A 788 26.80 30.25 -17.85
N PHE A 789 25.82 30.80 -17.13
CA PHE A 789 24.86 31.75 -17.72
C PHE A 789 25.51 33.13 -17.91
N VAL A 790 25.24 33.76 -19.05
CA VAL A 790 25.74 35.10 -19.38
C VAL A 790 24.66 36.13 -19.01
N ARG A 791 25.04 37.16 -18.26
CA ARG A 791 24.14 38.25 -17.89
C ARG A 791 23.89 39.17 -19.09
N ASN A 792 22.63 39.44 -19.40
CA ASN A 792 22.19 40.32 -20.48
C ASN A 792 21.13 41.31 -19.97
N VAL A 793 21.55 42.56 -19.73
CA VAL A 793 20.77 43.66 -19.13
C VAL A 793 20.08 43.27 -17.82
N GLN A 794 18.87 42.69 -17.88
CA GLN A 794 18.05 42.26 -16.73
C GLN A 794 17.91 40.72 -16.60
N ASN A 795 18.42 39.93 -17.55
CA ASN A 795 18.19 38.48 -17.61
C ASN A 795 19.51 37.70 -17.59
N PHE A 796 19.46 36.41 -17.25
CA PHE A 796 20.54 35.46 -17.45
C PHE A 796 20.23 34.52 -18.61
N VAL A 797 21.15 34.40 -19.55
CA VAL A 797 20.95 33.61 -20.77
C VAL A 797 22.02 32.54 -20.89
N PHE A 798 21.58 31.30 -21.10
CA PHE A 798 22.43 30.18 -21.48
C PHE A 798 22.17 29.79 -22.92
N TYR A 799 23.20 29.82 -23.75
CA TYR A 799 23.11 29.45 -25.15
C TYR A 799 23.43 27.97 -25.30
N ARG A 800 22.60 27.24 -26.04
CA ARG A 800 23.00 25.92 -26.52
C ARG A 800 24.16 26.13 -27.50
N PRO A 801 25.30 25.43 -27.34
CA PRO A 801 26.38 25.52 -28.32
C PRO A 801 25.81 25.19 -29.70
N TYR A 802 26.14 25.98 -30.71
CA TYR A 802 25.79 25.65 -32.10
C TYR A 802 26.43 24.30 -32.40
N ASP A 803 25.61 23.30 -32.71
CA ASP A 803 26.07 22.03 -33.26
C ASP A 803 26.87 22.41 -34.53
N SER A 804 28.20 22.25 -34.48
CA SER A 804 29.01 22.13 -35.68
C SER A 804 28.58 20.81 -36.34
N ILE A 805 27.53 20.93 -37.15
CA ILE A 805 26.94 20.03 -38.17
C ILE A 805 27.34 18.56 -38.07
#